data_AF-A0A8T6PXB9-F1
#
_entry.id   AF-A0A8T6PXB9-F1
#
_cell.length_a   1.000
_cell.length_b   1.000
_cell.length_c   1.000
_cell.angle_alpha   90.00
_cell.angle_beta   90.00
_cell.angle_gamma   90.00
#
_symmetry.space_group_name_H-M   'P 1'
#
loop_
_entity.id
_entity.type
_entity.pdbx_description
1 polymer ?
#
loop_
_entity_poly.entity_id
_entity_poly.type
_entity_poly.pdbx_seq_one_letter_code
_entity_poly.pdbx_strand_id
1 'polypeptide(L)'
;MKMNVTATVSHALGHWPRILPALGIQVLKNRHQPCPVCGGSDRFRFDDREGRGTWYCNQCGAGDGLKLVEKVFGVSPSDAATKVAAVTGSLPPADPAVTAAAVAETDAARKNAAALAQTLMAKTRPGTGNAYLTRKGFPDRECRMLTGTHRAGGVSWRAGDLVVPLYDDSGELVNLQLISADGRKRTLKGGQVRGTCHTLEGQNQAGKRLWIAEGYATALTVHHLTGETVMVALSSVNLLSLASLARQKHPACQIVLAADRDLSGDGQKKAAAAADACEGVVALPPVFGDWNDAFTQYGGEATRKAIYDAIRLPAESPFDTMSEAEFSAMSTSEKAMRIYEHYGEALAVDANGQLLSRYENGVWKVLPPQDFARDVAGLFQRLRAPFSSGKVASVVDTLKLIIPQQEAPSRRLIGFRNGVLDTQNGTFHPHSPSHWMRTLCDVDFTPPVDGETLETHAPAFWRWLDRAAGGRAEKRDVILAALFMVLANRYDWQLFLEVTGPGGSGKSIMAEIATLLAGEDNATSATIETLESPRERAALTGFSLIRLPDQEKWSGDGAGLKAITGGDAVSVDPKYRDAYSTHIPAVILAVNNNPMRFTDRSGGVSRRRVIIHFPEQIAPQERDPQLKDKITRELAVIVRHLMQKFSDPMLARSLLQSQQNSDEALNIKRDADPTFDFIGYLETLPQTSGMYMGNASIIPRNYRKYLYHAYLAYMEANGYRNVLSLKMFGLGLPVMLKEYGLNYEKRHTKQGIQTNLTLKEESYGDWLPKCDDPATT
;
A
#
# COMPACT_ATOMS: atom_id res chain seq x y z
N MET A 1 38.06 23.65 11.72
CA MET A 1 37.45 23.73 10.37
C MET A 1 36.94 22.34 10.02
N LYS A 2 35.63 22.12 9.83
CA LYS A 2 35.13 20.80 9.40
C LYS A 2 35.58 20.59 7.94
N MET A 3 36.41 19.58 7.69
CA MET A 3 36.79 19.21 6.33
C MET A 3 35.57 18.61 5.61
N ASN A 4 35.28 19.09 4.39
CA ASN A 4 34.26 18.48 3.54
C ASN A 4 34.80 17.17 2.91
N VAL A 5 33.92 16.33 2.36
CA VAL A 5 34.28 15.03 1.80
C VAL A 5 35.44 15.11 0.80
N THR A 6 35.40 16.10 -0.11
CA THR A 6 36.43 16.30 -1.12
C THR A 6 37.80 16.64 -0.51
N ALA A 7 37.84 17.52 0.49
CA ALA A 7 39.06 17.89 1.20
C ALA A 7 39.62 16.69 1.98
N THR A 8 38.77 15.90 2.63
CA THR A 8 39.18 14.69 3.35
C THR A 8 39.77 13.65 2.40
N VAL A 9 39.14 13.40 1.25
CA VAL A 9 39.67 12.46 0.24
C VAL A 9 41.00 12.94 -0.31
N SER A 10 41.13 14.25 -0.58
CA SER A 10 42.38 14.85 -1.04
C SER A 10 43.50 14.74 0.00
N HIS A 11 43.20 14.94 1.29
CA HIS A 11 44.19 14.78 2.37
C HIS A 11 44.56 13.32 2.59
N ALA A 12 43.63 12.40 2.35
CA ALA A 12 43.86 10.96 2.50
C ALA A 12 44.66 10.32 1.35
N LEU A 13 44.88 11.04 0.24
CA LEU A 13 45.68 10.56 -0.89
C LEU A 13 47.10 10.18 -0.44
N GLY A 14 47.55 8.99 -0.83
CA GLY A 14 48.84 8.41 -0.44
C GLY A 14 48.89 7.83 0.97
N HIS A 15 47.83 7.99 1.78
CA HIS A 15 47.82 7.63 3.19
C HIS A 15 46.89 6.47 3.56
N TRP A 16 46.12 5.92 2.62
CA TRP A 16 45.19 4.82 2.86
C TRP A 16 45.77 3.57 3.55
N PRO A 17 47.00 3.12 3.26
CA PRO A 17 47.63 2.02 4.01
C PRO A 17 47.82 2.30 5.51
N ARG A 18 47.78 3.56 5.95
CA ARG A 18 47.82 3.96 7.36
C ARG A 18 46.42 4.23 7.92
N ILE A 19 45.57 4.86 7.12
CA ILE A 19 44.20 5.24 7.51
C ILE A 19 43.33 4.00 7.75
N LEU A 20 43.37 3.01 6.85
CA LEU A 20 42.48 1.85 6.94
C LEU A 20 42.75 1.01 8.22
N PRO A 21 44.00 0.65 8.57
CA PRO A 21 44.27 -0.04 9.83
C PRO A 21 43.91 0.78 11.07
N ALA A 22 44.09 2.11 11.04
CA ALA A 22 43.72 3.01 12.15
C ALA A 22 42.19 3.04 12.39
N LEU A 23 41.40 2.76 11.36
CA LEU A 23 39.95 2.58 11.47
C LEU A 23 39.56 1.12 11.80
N GLY A 24 40.51 0.23 12.07
CA GLY A 24 40.25 -1.19 12.32
C GLY A 24 40.04 -2.04 11.06
N ILE A 25 40.29 -1.48 9.87
CA ILE A 25 40.18 -2.19 8.59
C ILE A 25 41.57 -2.72 8.21
N GLN A 26 41.82 -3.99 8.51
CA GLN A 26 43.09 -4.63 8.16
C GLN A 26 43.14 -4.96 6.67
N VAL A 27 44.13 -4.44 5.96
CA VAL A 27 44.35 -4.68 4.53
C VAL A 27 45.83 -4.93 4.21
N LEU A 28 46.09 -5.96 3.41
CA LEU A 28 47.39 -6.31 2.84
C LEU A 28 47.43 -5.86 1.38
N LYS A 29 48.44 -5.06 1.03
CA LYS A 29 48.60 -4.52 -0.34
C LYS A 29 48.97 -5.64 -1.32
N ASN A 30 48.30 -5.67 -2.46
CA ASN A 30 48.50 -6.59 -3.58
C ASN A 30 48.45 -8.09 -3.23
N ARG A 31 47.68 -8.47 -2.20
CA ARG A 31 47.40 -9.87 -1.86
C ARG A 31 45.90 -10.14 -1.83
N HIS A 32 45.55 -11.36 -2.21
CA HIS A 32 44.21 -11.92 -1.99
C HIS A 32 44.03 -12.19 -0.50
N GLN A 33 42.91 -11.74 0.06
CA GLN A 33 42.66 -11.78 1.49
C GLN A 33 41.15 -11.75 1.80
N PRO A 34 40.77 -11.94 3.08
CA PRO A 34 39.38 -11.85 3.48
C PRO A 34 38.78 -10.47 3.21
N CYS A 35 37.54 -10.43 2.74
CA CYS A 35 36.86 -9.18 2.43
C CYS A 35 36.37 -8.50 3.72
N PRO A 36 36.80 -7.25 4.02
CA PRO A 36 36.33 -6.53 5.21
C PRO A 36 34.83 -6.18 5.19
N VAL A 37 34.18 -6.30 4.02
CA VAL A 37 32.76 -5.94 3.84
C VAL A 37 31.86 -7.17 3.97
N CYS A 38 32.17 -8.28 3.28
CA CYS A 38 31.30 -9.47 3.27
C CYS A 38 31.85 -10.70 4.02
N GLY A 39 33.07 -10.64 4.55
CA GLY A 39 33.68 -11.74 5.29
C GLY A 39 34.16 -12.94 4.46
N GLY A 40 34.08 -12.89 3.12
CA GLY A 40 34.62 -13.95 2.25
C GLY A 40 36.14 -14.11 2.40
N SER A 41 36.71 -15.29 2.19
CA SER A 41 38.07 -15.67 2.63
C SER A 41 39.25 -15.17 1.77
N ASP A 42 39.13 -15.03 0.45
CA ASP A 42 40.27 -14.74 -0.47
C ASP A 42 39.94 -13.79 -1.62
N ARG A 43 38.70 -13.28 -1.66
CA ARG A 43 38.13 -12.59 -2.83
C ARG A 43 38.40 -11.09 -2.88
N PHE A 44 39.07 -10.53 -1.87
CA PHE A 44 39.37 -9.10 -1.77
C PHE A 44 40.84 -8.82 -2.06
N ARG A 45 41.10 -7.76 -2.82
CA ARG A 45 42.44 -7.26 -3.14
C ARG A 45 42.47 -5.75 -2.97
N PHE A 46 43.40 -5.27 -2.17
CA PHE A 46 43.71 -3.85 -2.01
C PHE A 46 44.94 -3.53 -2.86
N ASP A 47 44.81 -2.71 -3.90
CA ASP A 47 45.90 -2.41 -4.83
C ASP A 47 46.41 -0.96 -4.74
N ASP A 48 45.63 -0.06 -4.12
CA ASP A 48 46.05 1.29 -3.75
C ASP A 48 46.79 2.04 -4.89
N ARG A 49 46.17 2.00 -6.07
CA ARG A 49 46.67 2.68 -7.26
C ARG A 49 46.61 4.18 -7.06
N GLU A 50 47.70 4.85 -7.45
CA GLU A 50 47.91 6.30 -7.27
C GLU A 50 47.69 6.81 -5.83
N GLY A 51 47.79 5.93 -4.83
CA GLY A 51 47.51 6.30 -3.44
C GLY A 51 46.05 6.65 -3.18
N ARG A 52 45.09 6.20 -4.00
CA ARG A 52 43.64 6.43 -3.80
C ARG A 52 42.98 5.40 -2.88
N GLY A 53 43.72 4.42 -2.37
CA GLY A 53 43.16 3.35 -1.55
C GLY A 53 42.26 2.41 -2.35
N THR A 54 42.53 2.24 -3.65
CA THR A 54 41.70 1.41 -4.52
C THR A 54 41.72 -0.05 -4.08
N TRP A 55 40.57 -0.68 -4.27
CA TRP A 55 40.35 -2.08 -3.94
C TRP A 55 39.33 -2.72 -4.87
N TYR A 56 39.34 -4.04 -4.89
CA TYR A 56 38.40 -4.86 -5.64
C TYR A 56 38.01 -6.11 -4.86
N CYS A 57 36.73 -6.47 -4.92
CA CYS A 57 36.16 -7.71 -4.43
C CYS A 57 35.22 -8.31 -5.47
N ASN A 58 35.36 -9.61 -5.75
CA ASN A 58 34.52 -10.30 -6.74
C ASN A 58 33.02 -10.23 -6.45
N GLN A 59 32.63 -10.05 -5.18
CA GLN A 59 31.23 -9.97 -4.76
C GLN A 59 30.79 -8.55 -4.41
N CYS A 60 31.64 -7.77 -3.73
CA CYS A 60 31.29 -6.42 -3.25
C CYS A 60 31.58 -5.32 -4.28
N GLY A 61 32.20 -5.64 -5.43
CA GLY A 61 32.59 -4.69 -6.46
C GLY A 61 33.94 -4.02 -6.19
N ALA A 62 34.18 -2.87 -6.82
CA ALA A 62 35.40 -2.07 -6.68
C ALA A 62 35.10 -0.71 -6.03
N GLY A 63 36.12 -0.08 -5.46
CA GLY A 63 36.00 1.28 -4.92
C GLY A 63 37.35 1.91 -4.59
N ASP A 64 37.31 3.16 -4.15
CA ASP A 64 38.44 3.85 -3.51
C ASP A 64 38.40 3.65 -1.98
N GLY A 65 39.37 4.25 -1.28
CA GLY A 65 39.51 4.08 0.16
C GLY A 65 38.30 4.61 0.94
N LEU A 66 37.70 5.73 0.51
CA LEU A 66 36.51 6.26 1.16
C LEU A 66 35.31 5.32 0.96
N LYS A 67 35.15 4.79 -0.26
CA LYS A 67 34.09 3.83 -0.57
C LYS A 67 34.23 2.53 0.22
N LEU A 68 35.46 2.12 0.56
CA LEU A 68 35.67 0.99 1.45
C LEU A 68 35.13 1.27 2.85
N VAL A 69 35.42 2.45 3.40
CA VAL A 69 34.96 2.88 4.73
C VAL A 69 33.42 2.97 4.77
N GLU A 70 32.79 3.55 3.74
CA GLU A 70 31.32 3.56 3.62
C GLU A 70 30.74 2.15 3.73
N LYS A 71 31.31 1.19 2.98
CA LYS A 71 30.80 -0.18 2.92
C LYS A 71 31.05 -1.00 4.17
N VAL A 72 32.21 -0.84 4.80
CA VAL A 72 32.55 -1.59 6.03
C VAL A 72 31.69 -1.13 7.20
N PHE A 73 31.43 0.18 7.31
CA PHE A 73 30.67 0.74 8.44
C PHE A 73 29.18 0.92 8.15
N GLY A 74 28.73 0.74 6.89
CA GLY A 74 27.33 0.96 6.51
C GLY A 74 26.87 2.40 6.67
N VAL A 75 27.75 3.38 6.41
CA VAL A 75 27.50 4.82 6.66
C VAL A 75 27.51 5.65 5.38
N SER A 76 26.97 6.88 5.46
CA SER A 76 26.96 7.83 4.34
C SER A 76 28.39 8.31 3.97
N PRO A 77 28.61 8.85 2.76
CA PRO A 77 29.90 9.42 2.36
C PRO A 77 30.42 10.52 3.31
N SER A 78 29.51 11.33 3.88
CA SER A 78 29.86 12.39 4.83
C SER A 78 30.33 11.83 6.18
N ASP A 79 29.67 10.77 6.65
CA ASP A 79 30.03 10.11 7.91
C ASP A 79 31.33 9.31 7.76
N ALA A 80 31.51 8.64 6.62
CA ALA A 80 32.77 8.00 6.26
C ALA A 80 33.92 9.02 6.21
N ALA A 81 33.70 10.19 5.59
CA ALA A 81 34.68 11.27 5.58
C ALA A 81 34.96 11.80 6.98
N THR A 82 33.97 11.85 7.88
CA THR A 82 34.17 12.26 9.28
C THR A 82 35.04 11.24 10.03
N LYS A 83 34.81 9.95 9.82
CA LYS A 83 35.63 8.87 10.38
C LYS A 83 37.07 8.92 9.85
N VAL A 84 37.25 9.11 8.54
CA VAL A 84 38.58 9.27 7.94
C VAL A 84 39.27 10.53 8.48
N ALA A 85 38.56 11.66 8.55
CA ALA A 85 39.07 12.92 9.08
C ALA A 85 39.61 12.79 10.52
N ALA A 86 38.93 12.01 11.36
CA ALA A 86 39.32 11.76 12.74
C ALA A 86 40.67 11.04 12.89
N VAL A 87 41.07 10.24 11.90
CA VAL A 87 42.35 9.52 11.89
C VAL A 87 43.42 10.18 11.00
N THR A 88 43.02 11.07 10.09
CA THR A 88 43.96 11.83 9.23
C THR A 88 44.50 13.11 9.89
N GLY A 89 43.92 13.58 11.00
CA GLY A 89 44.28 14.86 11.62
C GLY A 89 45.73 15.01 12.09
N SER A 90 46.49 13.91 12.21
CA SER A 90 47.91 13.88 12.58
C SER A 90 48.86 13.51 11.43
N LEU A 91 48.34 13.35 10.20
CA LEU A 91 49.14 13.00 9.02
C LEU A 91 49.56 14.28 8.25
N PRO A 92 50.81 14.33 7.73
CA PRO A 92 51.23 15.43 6.87
C PRO A 92 50.32 15.52 5.63
N PRO A 93 50.18 16.72 5.02
CA PRO A 93 49.41 16.86 3.79
C PRO A 93 49.94 15.92 2.70
N ALA A 94 49.03 15.42 1.85
CA ALA A 94 49.36 14.49 0.78
C ALA A 94 50.52 15.03 -0.09
N ASP A 95 51.45 14.14 -0.44
CA ASP A 95 52.62 14.49 -1.25
C ASP A 95 52.19 15.24 -2.53
N PRO A 96 52.72 16.45 -2.79
CA PRO A 96 52.42 17.22 -3.98
C PRO A 96 52.63 16.43 -5.29
N ALA A 97 53.58 15.50 -5.32
CA ALA A 97 53.84 14.66 -6.49
C ALA A 97 52.73 13.63 -6.74
N VAL A 98 52.14 13.06 -5.69
CA VAL A 98 51.02 12.10 -5.78
C VAL A 98 49.74 12.82 -6.18
N THR A 99 49.52 14.01 -5.63
CA THR A 99 48.38 14.87 -5.99
C THR A 99 48.48 15.34 -7.45
N ALA A 100 49.66 15.78 -7.89
CA ALA A 100 49.91 16.18 -9.28
C ALA A 100 49.75 15.02 -10.27
N ALA A 101 50.21 13.81 -9.92
CA ALA A 101 50.04 12.61 -10.73
C ALA A 101 48.56 12.22 -10.91
N ALA A 102 47.76 12.26 -9.84
CA ALA A 102 46.33 11.96 -9.89
C ALA A 102 45.52 13.01 -10.69
N VAL A 103 45.89 14.29 -10.60
CA VAL A 103 45.29 15.36 -11.41
C VAL A 103 45.67 15.22 -12.89
N ALA A 104 46.95 14.97 -13.18
CA ALA A 104 47.43 14.79 -14.55
C ALA A 104 46.81 13.58 -15.26
N GLU A 105 46.61 12.46 -14.56
CA GLU A 105 45.94 11.28 -15.11
C GLU A 105 44.44 11.53 -15.36
N THR A 106 43.78 12.31 -14.51
CA THR A 106 42.39 12.73 -14.70
C THR A 106 42.24 13.61 -15.94
N ASP A 107 43.16 14.55 -16.16
CA ASP A 107 43.13 15.43 -17.33
C ASP A 107 43.50 14.70 -18.62
N ALA A 108 44.44 13.75 -18.57
CA ALA A 108 44.73 12.87 -19.69
C ALA A 108 43.53 11.99 -20.06
N ALA A 109 42.83 11.42 -19.07
CA ALA A 109 41.62 10.64 -19.28
C ALA A 109 40.49 11.47 -19.91
N ARG A 110 40.31 12.72 -19.47
CA ARG A 110 39.33 13.66 -20.06
C ARG A 110 39.64 13.97 -21.53
N LYS A 111 40.90 14.30 -21.85
CA LYS A 111 41.33 14.55 -23.23
C LYS A 111 41.11 13.34 -24.14
N ASN A 112 41.46 12.14 -23.66
CA ASN A 112 41.24 10.90 -24.39
C ASN A 112 39.74 10.63 -24.64
N ALA A 113 38.90 10.88 -23.63
CA ALA A 113 37.46 10.72 -23.76
C ALA A 113 36.84 11.74 -24.73
N ALA A 114 37.29 12.99 -24.73
CA ALA A 114 36.86 14.02 -25.68
C ALA A 114 37.25 13.66 -27.12
N ALA A 115 38.49 13.22 -27.35
CA ALA A 115 38.94 12.75 -28.67
C ALA A 115 38.15 11.52 -29.16
N LEU A 116 37.85 10.59 -28.25
CA LEU A 116 36.98 9.44 -28.56
C LEU A 116 35.55 9.88 -28.86
N ALA A 117 35.01 10.86 -28.13
CA ALA A 117 33.69 11.42 -28.39
C ALA A 117 33.59 12.02 -29.80
N GLN A 118 34.59 12.81 -30.21
CA GLN A 118 34.68 13.35 -31.57
C GLN A 118 34.74 12.25 -32.63
N THR A 119 35.57 11.23 -32.40
CA THR A 119 35.72 10.09 -33.31
C THR A 119 34.40 9.32 -33.47
N LEU A 120 33.68 9.08 -32.38
CA LEU A 120 32.38 8.40 -32.40
C LEU A 120 31.30 9.27 -33.03
N MET A 121 31.28 10.57 -32.76
CA MET A 121 30.35 11.51 -33.38
C MET A 121 30.51 11.57 -34.89
N ALA A 122 31.74 11.51 -35.42
CA ALA A 122 32.00 11.40 -36.85
C ALA A 122 31.47 10.08 -37.46
N LYS A 123 31.29 9.04 -36.64
CA LYS A 123 30.70 7.75 -37.02
C LYS A 123 29.20 7.66 -36.70
N THR A 124 28.52 8.79 -36.60
CA THR A 124 27.05 8.84 -36.47
C THR A 124 26.39 9.30 -37.76
N ARG A 125 25.14 8.89 -37.95
CA ARG A 125 24.24 9.44 -38.97
C ARG A 125 22.98 10.00 -38.31
N PRO A 126 22.44 11.13 -38.79
CA PRO A 126 21.09 11.55 -38.42
C PRO A 126 20.05 10.57 -38.98
N GLY A 127 18.93 10.43 -38.29
CA GLY A 127 17.77 9.68 -38.78
C GLY A 127 16.66 9.56 -37.75
N THR A 128 15.51 9.07 -38.19
CA THR A 128 14.32 8.75 -37.39
C THR A 128 14.16 7.24 -37.21
N GLY A 129 13.16 6.80 -36.46
CA GLY A 129 12.85 5.37 -36.25
C GLY A 129 13.83 4.64 -35.33
N ASN A 130 14.53 5.36 -34.45
CA ASN A 130 15.43 4.74 -33.48
C ASN A 130 14.64 3.86 -32.49
N ALA A 131 15.06 2.60 -32.31
CA ALA A 131 14.34 1.62 -31.51
C ALA A 131 14.08 2.04 -30.05
N TYR A 132 15.02 2.74 -29.42
CA TYR A 132 14.85 3.26 -28.05
C TYR A 132 13.83 4.40 -28.01
N LEU A 133 13.94 5.36 -28.93
CA LEU A 133 13.03 6.51 -29.00
C LEU A 133 11.61 6.09 -29.41
N THR A 134 11.47 5.13 -30.33
CA THR A 134 10.17 4.54 -30.67
C THR A 134 9.48 3.95 -29.45
N ARG A 135 10.19 3.18 -28.60
CA ARG A 135 9.62 2.64 -27.35
C ARG A 135 9.24 3.75 -26.37
N LYS A 136 9.98 4.86 -26.37
CA LYS A 136 9.72 6.04 -25.55
C LYS A 136 8.66 6.98 -26.14
N GLY A 137 7.97 6.57 -27.21
CA GLY A 137 6.85 7.32 -27.81
C GLY A 137 7.27 8.36 -28.86
N PHE A 138 8.52 8.31 -29.34
CA PHE A 138 9.09 9.29 -30.28
C PHE A 138 9.67 8.63 -31.55
N PRO A 139 8.87 7.92 -32.37
CA PRO A 139 9.37 7.25 -33.57
C PRO A 139 9.93 8.24 -34.61
N ASP A 140 9.31 9.41 -34.74
CA ASP A 140 9.67 10.39 -35.78
C ASP A 140 10.73 11.41 -35.32
N ARG A 141 11.24 11.27 -34.09
CA ARG A 141 12.25 12.19 -33.57
C ARG A 141 13.58 11.91 -34.25
N GLU A 142 14.09 12.92 -34.95
CA GLU A 142 15.43 12.89 -35.50
C GLU A 142 16.47 12.81 -34.37
N CYS A 143 17.43 11.91 -34.53
CA CYS A 143 18.49 11.67 -33.55
C CYS A 143 19.79 11.20 -34.23
N ARG A 144 20.89 11.20 -33.47
CA ARG A 144 22.18 10.69 -33.94
C ARG A 144 22.30 9.21 -33.59
N MET A 145 22.52 8.37 -34.61
CA MET A 145 22.68 6.93 -34.45
C MET A 145 24.08 6.49 -34.89
N LEU A 146 24.67 5.54 -34.17
CA LEU A 146 25.92 4.91 -34.58
C LEU A 146 25.76 4.24 -35.94
N THR A 147 26.78 4.37 -36.79
CA THR A 147 26.84 3.69 -38.10
C THR A 147 27.53 2.33 -38.04
N GLY A 148 28.22 2.02 -36.93
CA GLY A 148 28.97 0.79 -36.73
C GLY A 148 28.98 0.34 -35.28
N THR A 149 29.72 -0.73 -34.99
CA THR A 149 29.85 -1.29 -33.66
C THR A 149 30.94 -0.59 -32.83
N HIS A 150 30.68 -0.43 -31.54
CA HIS A 150 31.65 0.10 -30.58
C HIS A 150 31.59 -0.69 -29.28
N ARG A 151 32.74 -0.92 -28.64
CA ARG A 151 32.80 -1.58 -27.32
C ARG A 151 33.34 -0.60 -26.28
N ALA A 152 32.55 -0.35 -25.24
CA ALA A 152 32.94 0.47 -24.11
C ALA A 152 32.37 -0.08 -22.81
N GLY A 153 33.19 -0.14 -21.76
CA GLY A 153 32.76 -0.49 -20.40
C GLY A 153 32.11 -1.87 -20.27
N GLY A 154 32.56 -2.86 -21.05
CA GLY A 154 31.97 -4.21 -21.07
C GLY A 154 30.65 -4.33 -21.84
N VAL A 155 30.19 -3.26 -22.49
CA VAL A 155 28.98 -3.23 -23.30
C VAL A 155 29.35 -3.07 -24.78
N SER A 156 28.66 -3.80 -25.66
CA SER A 156 28.82 -3.69 -27.11
C SER A 156 27.63 -2.92 -27.69
N TRP A 157 27.92 -1.76 -28.26
CA TRP A 157 27.00 -0.88 -28.97
C TRP A 157 27.00 -1.24 -30.45
N ARG A 158 25.84 -1.15 -31.10
CA ARG A 158 25.59 -1.58 -32.47
C ARG A 158 25.22 -0.40 -33.35
N ALA A 159 25.28 -0.61 -34.67
CA ALA A 159 24.73 0.34 -35.61
C ALA A 159 23.22 0.53 -35.32
N GLY A 160 22.77 1.78 -35.29
CA GLY A 160 21.40 2.16 -34.90
C GLY A 160 21.23 2.55 -33.43
N ASP A 161 22.20 2.27 -32.55
CA ASP A 161 22.14 2.75 -31.16
C ASP A 161 22.28 4.28 -31.09
N LEU A 162 21.58 4.89 -30.12
CA LEU A 162 21.45 6.33 -29.98
C LEU A 162 22.70 6.95 -29.32
N VAL A 163 23.10 8.12 -29.81
CA VAL A 163 24.22 8.91 -29.29
C VAL A 163 23.71 10.29 -28.86
N VAL A 164 23.98 10.65 -27.60
CA VAL A 164 23.64 11.96 -27.02
C VAL A 164 24.95 12.71 -26.71
N PRO A 165 25.33 13.74 -27.48
CA PRO A 165 26.57 14.48 -27.25
C PRO A 165 26.47 15.38 -26.02
N LEU A 166 27.58 15.49 -25.27
CA LEU A 166 27.72 16.37 -24.11
C LEU A 166 28.73 17.47 -24.38
N TYR A 167 28.26 18.70 -24.21
CA TYR A 167 29.05 19.91 -24.37
C TYR A 167 29.32 20.56 -23.02
N ASP A 168 30.48 21.18 -22.89
CA ASP A 168 30.81 22.01 -21.75
C ASP A 168 30.30 23.45 -21.91
N ASP A 169 30.67 24.32 -20.96
CA ASP A 169 30.28 25.72 -20.92
C ASP A 169 30.76 26.52 -22.16
N SER A 170 31.90 26.12 -22.72
CA SER A 170 32.50 26.74 -23.91
C SER A 170 31.88 26.27 -25.22
N GLY A 171 31.03 25.24 -25.18
CA GLY A 171 30.42 24.62 -26.36
C GLY A 171 31.27 23.52 -27.00
N GLU A 172 32.37 23.10 -26.35
CA GLU A 172 33.20 22.01 -26.85
C GLU A 172 32.60 20.64 -26.53
N LEU A 173 32.68 19.71 -27.48
CA LEU A 173 32.29 18.31 -27.28
C LEU A 173 33.33 17.61 -26.40
N VAL A 174 32.98 17.38 -25.14
CA VAL A 174 33.88 16.79 -24.14
C VAL A 174 33.53 15.35 -23.79
N ASN A 175 32.30 14.90 -24.09
CA ASN A 175 31.85 13.53 -23.84
C ASN A 175 30.59 13.19 -24.67
N LEU A 176 30.09 11.98 -24.54
CA LEU A 176 28.79 11.55 -25.06
C LEU A 176 28.19 10.46 -24.18
N GLN A 177 26.88 10.25 -24.30
CA GLN A 177 26.17 9.09 -23.77
C GLN A 177 25.68 8.21 -24.92
N LEU A 178 25.93 6.91 -24.80
CA LEU A 178 25.38 5.89 -25.68
C LEU A 178 24.16 5.26 -25.02
N ILE A 179 23.11 5.08 -25.81
CA ILE A 179 21.84 4.46 -25.39
C ILE A 179 21.49 3.35 -26.37
N SER A 180 21.38 2.13 -25.87
CA SER A 180 21.15 0.95 -26.70
C SER A 180 19.66 0.78 -26.99
N ALA A 181 19.34 -0.04 -27.98
CA ALA A 181 17.95 -0.41 -28.27
C ALA A 181 17.19 -0.91 -27.03
N ASP A 182 17.81 -1.70 -26.13
CA ASP A 182 17.18 -2.19 -24.88
C ASP A 182 17.18 -1.16 -23.74
N GLY A 183 17.74 0.03 -23.94
CA GLY A 183 17.71 1.14 -22.98
C GLY A 183 18.86 1.19 -21.99
N ARG A 184 19.94 0.41 -22.18
CA ARG A 184 21.17 0.55 -21.39
C ARG A 184 21.86 1.86 -21.75
N LYS A 185 22.29 2.61 -20.74
CA LYS A 185 22.89 3.95 -20.90
C LYS A 185 24.29 3.98 -20.28
N ARG A 186 25.29 4.50 -21.01
CA ARG A 186 26.65 4.73 -20.49
C ARG A 186 27.28 5.96 -21.13
N THR A 187 28.00 6.74 -20.33
CA THR A 187 28.93 7.77 -20.81
C THR A 187 30.31 7.18 -21.09
N LEU A 188 31.17 7.89 -21.84
CA LEU A 188 32.54 7.44 -22.04
C LEU A 188 33.34 7.51 -20.74
N LYS A 189 34.07 6.43 -20.45
CA LYS A 189 34.88 6.31 -19.23
C LYS A 189 35.97 7.39 -19.22
N GLY A 190 36.11 8.09 -18.10
CA GLY A 190 37.09 9.17 -17.92
C GLY A 190 36.67 10.52 -18.49
N GLY A 191 35.57 10.58 -19.26
CA GLY A 191 35.06 11.83 -19.79
C GLY A 191 34.36 12.69 -18.74
N GLN A 192 34.37 14.00 -18.96
CA GLN A 192 33.67 14.94 -18.09
C GLN A 192 32.15 14.75 -18.21
N VAL A 193 31.45 14.83 -17.09
CA VAL A 193 29.97 14.81 -17.02
C VAL A 193 29.48 15.99 -16.19
N ARG A 194 30.14 16.25 -15.07
CA ARG A 194 29.85 17.40 -14.21
C ARG A 194 30.02 18.72 -14.98
N GLY A 195 28.98 19.55 -14.96
CA GLY A 195 28.97 20.85 -15.64
C GLY A 195 28.84 20.76 -17.16
N THR A 196 28.51 19.58 -17.70
CA THR A 196 28.26 19.36 -19.14
C THR A 196 26.79 19.02 -19.35
N CYS A 197 26.28 19.29 -20.55
CA CYS A 197 24.90 18.94 -20.91
C CYS A 197 24.71 18.72 -22.41
N HIS A 198 23.57 18.13 -22.74
CA HIS A 198 22.98 18.23 -24.06
C HIS A 198 21.83 19.23 -24.01
N THR A 199 21.66 20.07 -25.02
CA THR A 199 20.58 21.07 -25.05
C THR A 199 19.61 20.77 -26.18
N LEU A 200 18.33 20.72 -25.84
CA LEU A 200 17.22 20.72 -26.79
C LEU A 200 16.73 22.17 -26.93
N GLU A 201 17.03 22.81 -28.05
CA GLU A 201 16.67 24.21 -28.26
C GLU A 201 15.17 24.36 -28.55
N GLY A 202 14.49 25.19 -27.75
CA GLY A 202 13.11 25.59 -27.97
C GLY A 202 12.97 26.62 -29.10
N GLN A 203 11.79 26.67 -29.71
CA GLN A 203 11.50 27.60 -30.81
C GLN A 203 11.36 29.07 -30.35
N ASN A 204 11.16 29.30 -29.06
CA ASN A 204 11.05 30.63 -28.45
C ASN A 204 12.31 30.97 -27.63
N GLN A 205 13.31 31.60 -28.28
CA GLN A 205 14.52 32.08 -27.60
C GLN A 205 14.27 33.23 -26.61
N ALA A 206 13.09 33.87 -26.65
CA ALA A 206 12.66 34.86 -25.65
C ALA A 206 12.01 34.20 -24.41
N GLY A 207 12.57 33.08 -23.93
CA GLY A 207 11.96 32.21 -22.93
C GLY A 207 12.05 32.75 -21.50
N LYS A 208 10.90 32.96 -20.85
CA LYS A 208 10.79 33.18 -19.39
C LYS A 208 11.24 31.97 -18.56
N ARG A 209 11.42 30.79 -19.17
CA ARG A 209 11.69 29.51 -18.50
C ARG A 209 12.77 28.68 -19.19
N LEU A 210 13.55 27.96 -18.38
CA LEU A 210 14.57 27.01 -18.80
C LEU A 210 14.42 25.72 -18.00
N TRP A 211 14.36 24.59 -18.68
CA TRP A 211 14.22 23.29 -18.02
C TRP A 211 15.56 22.57 -17.89
N ILE A 212 15.69 21.82 -16.81
CA ILE A 212 16.79 20.88 -16.59
C ILE A 212 16.16 19.53 -16.30
N ALA A 213 16.49 18.52 -17.10
CA ALA A 213 15.98 17.16 -16.95
C ALA A 213 17.10 16.18 -16.62
N GLU A 214 16.82 15.21 -15.75
CA GLU A 214 17.81 14.19 -15.37
C GLU A 214 18.15 13.29 -16.57
N GLY A 215 17.15 12.77 -17.29
CA GLY A 215 17.33 11.85 -18.40
C GLY A 215 16.97 12.43 -19.77
N TYR A 216 17.53 11.83 -20.84
CA TYR A 216 17.24 12.26 -22.22
C TYR A 216 15.76 12.07 -22.63
N ALA A 217 15.11 10.99 -22.19
CA ALA A 217 13.69 10.76 -22.49
C ALA A 217 12.77 11.75 -21.76
N THR A 218 13.05 12.02 -20.48
CA THR A 218 12.41 13.07 -19.69
C THR A 218 12.54 14.43 -20.40
N ALA A 219 13.75 14.76 -20.84
CA ALA A 219 14.04 16.00 -21.55
C ALA A 219 13.25 16.13 -22.85
N LEU A 220 13.25 15.08 -23.68
CA LEU A 220 12.48 15.03 -24.92
C LEU A 220 10.98 15.18 -24.67
N THR A 221 10.46 14.56 -23.61
CA THR A 221 9.04 14.64 -23.26
C THR A 221 8.64 16.05 -22.86
N VAL A 222 9.39 16.67 -21.95
CA VAL A 222 9.16 18.07 -21.55
C VAL A 222 9.25 18.98 -22.77
N HIS A 223 10.33 18.87 -23.56
CA HIS A 223 10.54 19.68 -24.76
C HIS A 223 9.41 19.51 -25.79
N HIS A 224 8.96 18.28 -26.03
CA HIS A 224 7.87 17.99 -26.96
C HIS A 224 6.54 18.58 -26.51
N LEU A 225 6.26 18.57 -25.20
CA LEU A 225 4.98 19.03 -24.66
C LEU A 225 4.91 20.54 -24.44
N THR A 226 6.04 21.19 -24.14
CA THR A 226 6.12 22.62 -23.82
C THR A 226 6.68 23.47 -24.96
N GLY A 227 7.49 22.90 -25.85
CA GLY A 227 8.26 23.63 -26.87
C GLY A 227 9.40 24.49 -26.30
N GLU A 228 9.66 24.44 -25.00
CA GLU A 228 10.66 25.24 -24.30
C GLU A 228 12.06 24.58 -24.35
N THR A 229 13.11 25.35 -24.06
CA THR A 229 14.49 24.86 -24.03
C THR A 229 14.71 23.94 -22.83
N VAL A 230 15.33 22.78 -23.07
CA VAL A 230 15.62 21.78 -22.04
C VAL A 230 17.08 21.35 -22.07
N MET A 231 17.77 21.49 -20.94
CA MET A 231 19.13 20.99 -20.72
C MET A 231 19.08 19.59 -20.09
N VAL A 232 19.88 18.66 -20.61
CA VAL A 232 19.91 17.27 -20.15
C VAL A 232 21.14 17.04 -19.27
N ALA A 233 20.92 16.75 -17.99
CA ALA A 233 21.97 16.54 -17.00
C ALA A 233 22.59 15.13 -17.04
N LEU A 234 21.85 14.16 -17.59
CA LEU A 234 22.15 12.71 -17.68
C LEU A 234 22.27 11.94 -16.35
N SER A 235 22.35 12.63 -15.22
CA SER A 235 22.37 12.02 -13.88
C SER A 235 21.97 13.00 -12.80
N SER A 236 21.35 12.50 -11.73
CA SER A 236 20.98 13.28 -10.54
C SER A 236 22.16 13.99 -9.86
N VAL A 237 23.39 13.48 -9.99
CA VAL A 237 24.59 14.09 -9.40
C VAL A 237 25.04 15.34 -10.18
N ASN A 238 24.70 15.44 -11.47
CA ASN A 238 25.02 16.60 -12.30
C ASN A 238 23.97 17.72 -12.20
N LEU A 239 22.75 17.42 -11.73
CA LEU A 239 21.66 18.39 -11.60
C LEU A 239 22.09 19.66 -10.89
N LEU A 240 22.72 19.55 -9.71
CA LEU A 240 23.17 20.69 -8.93
C LEU A 240 24.18 21.56 -9.69
N SER A 241 25.17 20.93 -10.34
CA SER A 241 26.21 21.66 -11.07
C SER A 241 25.63 22.38 -12.28
N LEU A 242 24.69 21.73 -12.98
CA LEU A 242 24.04 22.29 -14.16
C LEU A 242 23.03 23.39 -13.79
N ALA A 243 22.32 23.25 -12.68
CA ALA A 243 21.39 24.25 -12.17
C ALA A 243 22.12 25.56 -11.81
N SER A 244 23.25 25.48 -11.12
CA SER A 244 24.08 26.66 -10.84
C SER A 244 24.60 27.32 -12.12
N LEU A 245 25.08 26.53 -13.09
CA LEU A 245 25.55 27.06 -14.38
C LEU A 245 24.42 27.72 -15.17
N ALA A 246 23.24 27.09 -15.21
CA ALA A 246 22.05 27.60 -15.88
C ALA A 246 21.64 28.95 -15.28
N ARG A 247 21.65 29.10 -13.95
CA ARG A 247 21.35 30.39 -13.28
C ARG A 247 22.37 31.47 -13.63
N GLN A 248 23.65 31.12 -13.70
CA GLN A 248 24.70 32.06 -14.07
C GLN A 248 24.51 32.58 -15.51
N LYS A 249 24.19 31.70 -16.46
CA LYS A 249 23.97 32.06 -17.87
C LYS A 249 22.64 32.75 -18.14
N HIS A 250 21.61 32.33 -17.43
CA HIS A 250 20.23 32.74 -17.64
C HIS A 250 19.63 33.33 -16.36
N PRO A 251 20.16 34.46 -15.86
CA PRO A 251 19.77 35.02 -14.57
C PRO A 251 18.29 35.40 -14.52
N ALA A 252 17.70 35.79 -15.66
CA ALA A 252 16.30 36.23 -15.76
C ALA A 252 15.30 35.10 -16.04
N CYS A 253 15.75 33.86 -16.29
CA CYS A 253 14.85 32.74 -16.58
C CYS A 253 14.39 32.07 -15.28
N GLN A 254 13.13 31.64 -15.23
CA GLN A 254 12.67 30.69 -14.22
C GLN A 254 13.25 29.30 -14.56
N ILE A 255 14.07 28.76 -13.67
CA ILE A 255 14.69 27.44 -13.85
C ILE A 255 13.79 26.38 -13.26
N VAL A 256 13.47 25.36 -14.04
CA VAL A 256 12.63 24.24 -13.61
C VAL A 256 13.39 22.93 -13.74
N LEU A 257 13.41 22.14 -12.66
CA LEU A 257 14.03 20.83 -12.62
C LEU A 257 12.96 19.75 -12.82
N ALA A 258 12.92 19.18 -14.02
CA ALA A 258 12.12 18.00 -14.33
C ALA A 258 12.82 16.76 -13.79
N ALA A 259 12.46 16.39 -12.56
CA ALA A 259 13.09 15.31 -11.82
C ALA A 259 12.25 14.04 -11.82
N ASP A 260 12.92 12.92 -11.61
CA ASP A 260 12.28 11.61 -11.49
C ASP A 260 11.63 11.47 -10.11
N ARG A 261 10.48 10.79 -10.05
CA ARG A 261 9.80 10.45 -8.80
C ARG A 261 10.14 9.00 -8.44
N ASP A 262 11.27 8.81 -7.76
CA ASP A 262 11.73 7.48 -7.32
C ASP A 262 11.25 7.12 -5.91
N LEU A 263 11.27 5.82 -5.59
CA LEU A 263 10.84 5.28 -4.29
C LEU A 263 11.81 5.61 -3.14
N SER A 264 13.10 5.83 -3.44
CA SER A 264 14.11 6.19 -2.44
C SER A 264 13.99 7.63 -1.94
N GLY A 265 13.33 8.50 -2.72
CA GLY A 265 13.32 9.94 -2.51
C GLY A 265 14.64 10.61 -2.92
N ASP A 266 15.62 9.88 -3.45
CA ASP A 266 16.98 10.38 -3.66
C ASP A 266 17.06 11.35 -4.83
N GLY A 267 16.39 11.04 -5.94
CA GLY A 267 16.22 11.93 -7.09
C GLY A 267 15.51 13.21 -6.70
N GLN A 268 14.41 13.11 -5.94
CA GLN A 268 13.65 14.25 -5.44
C GLN A 268 14.47 15.15 -4.51
N LYS A 269 15.22 14.56 -3.57
CA LYS A 269 16.10 15.32 -2.66
C LYS A 269 17.20 16.06 -3.42
N LYS A 270 17.82 15.41 -4.41
CA LYS A 270 18.88 16.03 -5.22
C LYS A 270 18.33 17.14 -6.12
N ALA A 271 17.14 16.94 -6.69
CA ALA A 271 16.44 17.97 -7.45
C ALA A 271 16.06 19.15 -6.55
N ALA A 272 15.56 18.92 -5.34
CA ALA A 272 15.26 19.97 -4.38
C ALA A 272 16.53 20.78 -4.02
N ALA A 273 17.62 20.10 -3.69
CA ALA A 273 18.90 20.75 -3.40
C ALA A 273 19.44 21.57 -4.60
N ALA A 274 19.22 21.08 -5.83
CA ALA A 274 19.61 21.79 -7.04
C ALA A 274 18.70 22.99 -7.35
N ALA A 275 17.40 22.87 -7.08
CA ALA A 275 16.43 23.96 -7.18
C ALA A 275 16.74 25.07 -6.19
N ASP A 276 17.03 24.74 -4.93
CA ASP A 276 17.41 25.69 -3.89
C ASP A 276 18.67 26.48 -4.29
N ALA A 277 19.67 25.79 -4.86
CA ALA A 277 20.92 26.42 -5.29
C ALA A 277 20.79 27.35 -6.49
N CYS A 278 19.68 27.28 -7.24
CA CYS A 278 19.44 28.09 -8.42
C CYS A 278 18.16 28.94 -8.34
N GLU A 279 17.52 29.04 -7.17
CA GLU A 279 16.20 29.69 -7.02
C GLU A 279 15.20 29.17 -8.07
N GLY A 280 15.16 27.84 -8.23
CA GLY A 280 14.35 27.13 -9.21
C GLY A 280 13.15 26.41 -8.59
N VAL A 281 12.39 25.71 -9.43
CA VAL A 281 11.22 24.91 -9.03
C VAL A 281 11.44 23.45 -9.43
N VAL A 282 11.04 22.51 -8.58
CA VAL A 282 11.05 21.07 -8.92
C VAL A 282 9.71 20.66 -9.48
N ALA A 283 9.73 20.04 -10.66
CA ALA A 283 8.56 19.43 -11.29
C ALA A 283 8.69 17.90 -11.25
N LEU A 284 7.79 17.24 -10.51
CA LEU A 284 7.74 15.78 -10.39
C LEU A 284 6.56 15.19 -11.18
N PRO A 285 6.75 14.07 -11.88
CA PRO A 285 5.69 13.44 -12.64
C PRO A 285 4.57 12.93 -11.72
N PRO A 286 3.32 12.80 -12.22
CA PRO A 286 2.20 12.28 -11.44
C PRO A 286 2.29 10.76 -11.17
N VAL A 287 3.30 10.09 -11.69
CA VAL A 287 3.58 8.65 -11.49
C VAL A 287 4.89 8.45 -10.74
N PHE A 288 5.07 7.26 -10.16
CA PHE A 288 6.41 6.79 -9.78
C PHE A 288 7.18 6.40 -11.03
N GLY A 289 8.28 7.09 -11.31
CA GLY A 289 9.00 7.01 -12.58
C GLY A 289 9.43 8.39 -13.08
N ASP A 290 9.66 8.50 -14.38
CA ASP A 290 10.02 9.75 -15.04
C ASP A 290 8.82 10.40 -15.77
N TRP A 291 9.01 11.61 -16.30
CA TRP A 291 7.97 12.30 -17.07
C TRP A 291 7.61 11.58 -18.38
N ASN A 292 8.50 10.76 -18.94
CA ASN A 292 8.19 9.95 -20.09
C ASN A 292 7.28 8.77 -19.72
N ASP A 293 7.45 8.16 -18.55
CA ASP A 293 6.55 7.11 -18.06
C ASP A 293 5.11 7.67 -17.93
N ALA A 294 4.94 8.86 -17.36
CA ALA A 294 3.65 9.56 -17.33
C ALA A 294 3.07 9.80 -18.73
N PHE A 295 3.90 10.23 -19.68
CA PHE A 295 3.51 10.43 -21.08
C PHE A 295 3.06 9.14 -21.76
N THR A 296 3.79 8.04 -21.57
CA THR A 296 3.43 6.75 -22.16
C THR A 296 2.18 6.14 -21.52
N GLN A 297 1.94 6.38 -20.23
CA GLN A 297 0.79 5.82 -19.51
C GLN A 297 -0.50 6.63 -19.70
N TYR A 298 -0.43 7.95 -19.67
CA TYR A 298 -1.61 8.83 -19.67
C TYR A 298 -1.75 9.70 -20.92
N GLY A 299 -0.78 9.67 -21.83
CA GLY A 299 -0.78 10.44 -23.07
C GLY A 299 -0.32 11.90 -22.89
N GLY A 300 -0.23 12.60 -24.02
CA GLY A 300 0.36 13.94 -24.09
C GLY A 300 -0.42 15.03 -23.35
N GLU A 301 -1.75 15.06 -23.46
CA GLU A 301 -2.57 16.14 -22.91
C GLU A 301 -2.58 16.11 -21.37
N ALA A 302 -2.83 14.95 -20.77
CA ALA A 302 -2.83 14.78 -19.33
C ALA A 302 -1.46 15.08 -18.73
N THR A 303 -0.38 14.64 -19.39
CA THR A 303 1.00 14.92 -18.96
C THR A 303 1.34 16.39 -19.08
N ARG A 304 0.91 17.08 -20.15
CA ARG A 304 1.10 18.53 -20.30
C ARG A 304 0.42 19.29 -19.17
N LYS A 305 -0.83 18.94 -18.85
CA LYS A 305 -1.54 19.54 -17.72
C LYS A 305 -0.77 19.33 -16.41
N ALA A 306 -0.35 18.10 -16.13
CA ALA A 306 0.43 17.79 -14.93
C ALA A 306 1.76 18.55 -14.83
N ILE A 307 2.47 18.75 -15.96
CA ILE A 307 3.68 19.58 -16.01
C ILE A 307 3.38 21.01 -15.58
N TYR A 308 2.33 21.63 -16.13
CA TYR A 308 1.98 23.02 -15.81
C TYR A 308 1.45 23.17 -14.38
N ASP A 309 0.67 22.21 -13.89
CA ASP A 309 0.20 22.18 -12.51
C ASP A 309 1.39 22.07 -11.53
N ALA A 310 2.40 21.25 -11.84
CA ALA A 310 3.59 21.07 -11.01
C ALA A 310 4.49 22.31 -10.90
N ILE A 311 4.43 23.23 -11.86
CA ILE A 311 5.24 24.47 -11.86
C ILE A 311 4.43 25.73 -11.55
N ARG A 312 3.13 25.57 -11.29
CA ARG A 312 2.27 26.68 -10.94
C ARG A 312 2.72 27.23 -9.59
N LEU A 313 3.09 28.50 -9.56
CA LEU A 313 3.39 29.18 -8.31
C LEU A 313 2.14 29.08 -7.41
N PRO A 314 2.29 28.82 -6.10
CA PRO A 314 1.21 29.00 -5.16
C PRO A 314 0.66 30.42 -5.34
N ALA A 315 -0.67 30.57 -5.33
CA ALA A 315 -1.26 31.90 -5.32
C ALA A 315 -0.68 32.66 -4.10
N GLU A 316 -0.17 33.88 -4.32
CA GLU A 316 0.28 34.71 -3.21
C GLU A 316 -0.88 34.89 -2.24
N SER A 317 -0.59 34.73 -0.95
CA SER A 317 -1.67 34.76 0.03
C SER A 317 -2.19 36.19 0.15
N PRO A 318 -3.51 36.41 0.28
CA PRO A 318 -4.08 37.76 0.41
C PRO A 318 -3.47 38.56 1.56
N PHE A 319 -2.92 37.89 2.57
CA PHE A 319 -2.28 38.50 3.74
C PHE A 319 -0.84 38.99 3.49
N ASP A 320 -0.27 38.69 2.32
CA ASP A 320 1.07 39.14 1.93
C ASP A 320 1.02 40.35 0.99
N THR A 321 -0.11 40.57 0.29
CA THR A 321 -0.27 41.65 -0.69
C THR A 321 -1.19 42.79 -0.23
N MET A 322 -2.09 42.53 0.71
CA MET A 322 -3.08 43.51 1.20
C MET A 322 -2.50 44.40 2.31
N SER A 323 -3.02 45.63 2.42
CA SER A 323 -2.65 46.54 3.52
C SER A 323 -3.49 46.33 4.78
N GLU A 324 -2.95 46.78 5.92
CA GLU A 324 -3.67 46.79 7.21
C GLU A 324 -5.00 47.53 7.13
N ALA A 325 -5.02 48.71 6.49
CA ALA A 325 -6.19 49.57 6.41
C ALA A 325 -7.31 48.94 5.59
N GLU A 326 -6.98 48.33 4.44
CA GLU A 326 -7.93 47.59 3.60
C GLU A 326 -8.54 46.43 4.38
N PHE A 327 -7.72 45.64 5.07
CA PHE A 327 -8.20 44.51 5.85
C PHE A 327 -9.06 44.96 7.04
N SER A 328 -8.66 46.00 7.76
CA SER A 328 -9.40 46.49 8.92
C SER A 328 -10.79 46.99 8.55
N ALA A 329 -10.94 47.62 7.38
CA ALA A 329 -12.21 48.12 6.83
C ALA A 329 -13.20 47.03 6.37
N MET A 330 -12.73 45.81 6.11
CA MET A 330 -13.58 44.70 5.67
C MET A 330 -14.59 44.26 6.75
N SER A 331 -15.76 43.81 6.29
CA SER A 331 -16.73 43.08 7.11
C SER A 331 -16.20 41.71 7.56
N THR A 332 -16.90 41.08 8.51
CA THR A 332 -16.53 39.74 9.01
C THR A 332 -16.55 38.68 7.91
N SER A 333 -17.54 38.72 7.00
CA SER A 333 -17.65 37.78 5.88
C SER A 333 -16.54 37.97 4.86
N GLU A 334 -16.16 39.21 4.55
CA GLU A 334 -15.02 39.50 3.66
C GLU A 334 -13.69 39.02 4.27
N LYS A 335 -13.49 39.24 5.57
CA LYS A 335 -12.33 38.70 6.30
C LYS A 335 -12.29 37.18 6.25
N ALA A 336 -13.43 36.52 6.45
CA ALA A 336 -13.54 35.08 6.35
C ALA A 336 -13.22 34.59 4.93
N MET A 337 -13.69 35.28 3.88
CA MET A 337 -13.36 34.94 2.49
C MET A 337 -11.85 35.05 2.22
N ARG A 338 -11.17 36.07 2.75
CA ARG A 338 -9.70 36.19 2.62
C ARG A 338 -8.96 35.05 3.30
N ILE A 339 -9.46 34.58 4.43
CA ILE A 339 -8.92 33.38 5.09
C ILE A 339 -9.19 32.14 4.25
N TYR A 340 -10.38 32.00 3.65
CA TYR A 340 -10.65 30.90 2.72
C TYR A 340 -9.71 30.94 1.51
N GLU A 341 -9.50 32.10 0.90
CA GLU A 341 -8.54 32.28 -0.21
C GLU A 341 -7.10 31.96 0.20
N HIS A 342 -6.71 32.27 1.44
CA HIS A 342 -5.39 31.94 1.99
C HIS A 342 -5.18 30.42 2.10
N TYR A 343 -6.17 29.68 2.59
CA TYR A 343 -6.07 28.22 2.74
C TYR A 343 -6.52 27.43 1.50
N GLY A 344 -7.23 28.06 0.56
CA GLY A 344 -7.80 27.44 -0.63
C GLY A 344 -8.74 26.27 -0.30
N GLU A 345 -8.66 25.22 -1.11
CA GLU A 345 -9.45 23.98 -0.95
C GLU A 345 -9.00 23.12 0.26
N ALA A 346 -8.06 23.60 1.07
CA ALA A 346 -7.53 22.82 2.19
C ALA A 346 -8.40 22.89 3.45
N LEU A 347 -9.53 23.60 3.47
CA LEU A 347 -10.44 23.68 4.61
C LEU A 347 -11.80 23.07 4.30
N ALA A 348 -12.34 22.35 5.27
CA ALA A 348 -13.71 21.84 5.23
C ALA A 348 -14.30 21.77 6.64
N VAL A 349 -15.62 21.74 6.74
CA VAL A 349 -16.33 21.44 7.99
C VAL A 349 -16.96 20.05 7.97
N ASP A 350 -17.13 19.43 9.12
CA ASP A 350 -17.93 18.20 9.23
C ASP A 350 -19.40 18.42 8.81
N ALA A 351 -20.14 17.33 8.67
CA ALA A 351 -21.55 17.37 8.24
C ALA A 351 -22.46 18.23 9.14
N ASN A 352 -22.08 18.48 10.40
CA ASN A 352 -22.83 19.35 11.32
C ASN A 352 -22.35 20.82 11.32
N GLY A 353 -21.32 21.15 10.52
CA GLY A 353 -20.76 22.50 10.42
C GLY A 353 -19.98 22.98 11.65
N GLN A 354 -19.57 22.08 12.54
CA GLN A 354 -18.98 22.41 13.84
C GLN A 354 -17.46 22.23 13.85
N LEU A 355 -16.99 21.08 13.35
CA LEU A 355 -15.60 20.68 13.37
C LEU A 355 -14.94 21.11 12.07
N LEU A 356 -13.95 21.99 12.21
CA LEU A 356 -13.13 22.43 11.09
C LEU A 356 -11.98 21.46 10.90
N SER A 357 -11.71 21.08 9.66
CA SER A 357 -10.63 20.19 9.28
C SER A 357 -9.75 20.83 8.22
N ARG A 358 -8.47 20.48 8.24
CA ARG A 358 -7.49 20.88 7.25
C ARG A 358 -6.97 19.68 6.48
N TYR A 359 -6.90 19.81 5.17
CA TYR A 359 -6.28 18.82 4.30
C TYR A 359 -4.76 19.01 4.33
N GLU A 360 -4.05 17.99 4.79
CA GLU A 360 -2.59 17.98 4.88
C GLU A 360 -2.06 16.57 4.57
N ASN A 361 -0.98 16.50 3.80
CA ASN A 361 -0.28 15.23 3.52
C ASN A 361 -1.21 14.10 3.04
N GLY A 362 -2.22 14.44 2.23
CA GLY A 362 -3.16 13.47 1.68
C GLY A 362 -4.39 13.15 2.52
N VAL A 363 -4.53 13.75 3.71
CA VAL A 363 -5.66 13.49 4.62
C VAL A 363 -6.28 14.73 5.23
N TRP A 364 -7.56 14.63 5.54
CA TRP A 364 -8.30 15.59 6.33
C TRP A 364 -8.08 15.34 7.82
N LYS A 365 -7.46 16.30 8.49
CA LYS A 365 -7.26 16.29 9.95
C LYS A 365 -8.16 17.31 10.61
N VAL A 366 -8.88 16.89 11.64
CA VAL A 366 -9.67 17.81 12.47
C VAL A 366 -8.72 18.77 13.19
N LEU A 367 -8.97 20.08 13.04
CA LEU A 367 -8.23 21.11 13.75
C LEU A 367 -8.91 21.39 15.10
N PRO A 368 -8.17 21.36 16.22
CA PRO A 368 -8.68 21.87 17.47
C PRO A 368 -9.07 23.35 17.33
N PRO A 369 -10.25 23.79 17.84
CA PRO A 369 -10.72 25.16 17.65
C PRO A 369 -9.73 26.24 18.11
N GLN A 370 -8.98 25.98 19.19
CA GLN A 370 -7.99 26.92 19.73
C GLN A 370 -6.76 27.07 18.83
N ASP A 371 -6.35 26.00 18.16
CA ASP A 371 -5.19 26.02 17.27
C ASP A 371 -5.52 26.79 16.00
N PHE A 372 -6.69 26.54 15.41
CA PHE A 372 -7.12 27.32 14.24
C PHE A 372 -7.37 28.80 14.59
N ALA A 373 -7.93 29.11 15.76
CA ALA A 373 -8.05 30.50 16.21
C ALA A 373 -6.69 31.19 16.35
N ARG A 374 -5.65 30.47 16.80
CA ARG A 374 -4.28 30.97 16.86
C ARG A 374 -3.71 31.22 15.47
N ASP A 375 -3.93 30.31 14.52
CA ASP A 375 -3.53 30.48 13.12
C ASP A 375 -4.17 31.74 12.51
N VAL A 376 -5.48 31.93 12.72
CA VAL A 376 -6.21 33.12 12.27
C VAL A 376 -5.68 34.39 12.93
N ALA A 377 -5.40 34.38 14.22
CA ALA A 377 -4.77 35.52 14.91
C ALA A 377 -3.38 35.86 14.31
N GLY A 378 -2.61 34.84 13.93
CA GLY A 378 -1.35 35.00 13.21
C GLY A 378 -1.50 35.72 11.87
N LEU A 379 -2.59 35.47 11.13
CA LEU A 379 -2.88 36.18 9.88
C LEU A 379 -3.18 37.67 10.12
N PHE A 380 -3.90 38.01 11.18
CA PHE A 380 -4.10 39.41 11.59
C PHE A 380 -2.76 40.08 11.95
N GLN A 381 -1.89 39.38 12.68
CA GLN A 381 -0.58 39.89 13.07
C GLN A 381 0.34 40.16 11.88
N ARG A 382 0.31 39.31 10.83
CA ARG A 382 1.09 39.53 9.60
C ARG A 382 0.77 40.87 8.95
N LEU A 383 -0.51 41.25 8.94
CA LEU A 383 -0.98 42.54 8.45
C LEU A 383 -0.82 43.68 9.47
N ARG A 384 -0.32 43.39 10.69
CA ARG A 384 -0.28 44.32 11.83
C ARG A 384 -1.67 44.85 12.22
N ALA A 385 -2.73 44.11 11.89
CA ALA A 385 -4.10 44.47 12.21
C ALA A 385 -4.46 44.09 13.65
N PRO A 386 -5.21 44.92 14.39
CA PRO A 386 -5.64 44.60 15.74
C PRO A 386 -6.72 43.50 15.75
N PHE A 387 -6.62 42.60 16.71
CA PHE A 387 -7.58 41.50 16.91
C PHE A 387 -7.93 41.31 18.39
N SER A 388 -9.07 40.67 18.63
CA SER A 388 -9.52 40.21 19.94
C SER A 388 -10.06 38.79 19.82
N SER A 389 -10.18 38.08 20.93
CA SER A 389 -10.75 36.72 20.94
C SER A 389 -12.13 36.66 20.29
N GLY A 390 -13.02 37.60 20.62
CA GLY A 390 -14.36 37.69 20.02
C GLY A 390 -14.34 37.96 18.51
N LYS A 391 -13.42 38.82 18.04
CA LYS A 391 -13.29 39.12 16.60
C LYS A 391 -12.80 37.91 15.81
N VAL A 392 -11.81 37.19 16.34
CA VAL A 392 -11.30 35.95 15.74
C VAL A 392 -12.39 34.88 15.71
N ALA A 393 -13.09 34.67 16.83
CA ALA A 393 -14.19 33.69 16.90
C ALA A 393 -15.29 33.98 15.87
N SER A 394 -15.74 35.23 15.78
CA SER A 394 -16.75 35.65 14.81
C SER A 394 -16.33 35.40 13.36
N VAL A 395 -15.06 35.63 13.01
CA VAL A 395 -14.53 35.34 11.68
C VAL A 395 -14.46 33.84 11.42
N VAL A 396 -13.99 33.04 12.38
CA VAL A 396 -13.94 31.57 12.26
C VAL A 396 -15.33 30.97 12.09
N ASP A 397 -16.31 31.41 12.88
CA ASP A 397 -17.68 30.90 12.77
C ASP A 397 -18.34 31.33 11.45
N THR A 398 -18.00 32.52 10.95
CA THR A 398 -18.43 32.95 9.61
C THR A 398 -17.78 32.11 8.51
N LEU A 399 -16.49 31.78 8.65
CA LEU A 399 -15.75 30.94 7.71
C LEU A 399 -16.37 29.54 7.58
N LYS A 400 -16.82 28.94 8.68
CA LYS A 400 -17.49 27.63 8.68
C LYS A 400 -18.75 27.58 7.79
N LEU A 401 -19.39 28.72 7.56
CA LEU A 401 -20.55 28.84 6.68
C LEU A 401 -20.17 28.92 5.19
N ILE A 402 -18.91 29.24 4.88
CA ILE A 402 -18.40 29.48 3.52
C ILE A 402 -17.69 28.23 2.99
N ILE A 403 -16.89 27.57 3.84
CA ILE A 403 -16.05 26.42 3.43
C ILE A 403 -16.89 25.17 3.15
N PRO A 404 -16.42 24.28 2.24
CA PRO A 404 -17.18 23.09 1.86
C PRO A 404 -17.44 22.16 3.05
N GLN A 405 -18.58 21.47 3.00
CA GLN A 405 -18.86 20.36 3.91
C GLN A 405 -18.13 19.11 3.45
N GLN A 406 -17.52 18.41 4.40
CA GLN A 406 -16.90 17.12 4.16
C GLN A 406 -17.95 16.10 3.75
N GLU A 407 -17.67 15.38 2.65
CA GLU A 407 -18.41 14.18 2.32
C GLU A 407 -17.85 12.97 3.09
N ALA A 408 -18.60 11.87 3.07
CA ALA A 408 -18.11 10.63 3.64
C ALA A 408 -16.93 10.10 2.79
N PRO A 409 -15.85 9.59 3.42
CA PRO A 409 -14.77 8.93 2.71
C PRO A 409 -15.32 7.82 1.81
N SER A 410 -14.81 7.70 0.59
CA SER A 410 -15.30 6.68 -0.33
C SER A 410 -14.85 5.29 0.11
N ARG A 411 -15.80 4.36 0.22
CA ARG A 411 -15.58 3.00 0.71
C ARG A 411 -14.66 2.14 -0.15
N ARG A 412 -14.43 2.53 -1.41
CA ARG A 412 -13.57 1.82 -2.37
C ARG A 412 -12.13 2.34 -2.40
N LEU A 413 -11.83 3.37 -1.62
CA LEU A 413 -10.53 4.03 -1.65
C LEU A 413 -9.69 3.55 -0.47
N ILE A 414 -8.47 3.10 -0.75
CA ILE A 414 -7.45 2.79 0.25
C ILE A 414 -6.33 3.80 0.14
N GLY A 415 -6.13 4.58 1.21
CA GLY A 415 -5.06 5.55 1.30
C GLY A 415 -3.73 4.91 1.65
N PHE A 416 -2.71 5.20 0.84
CA PHE A 416 -1.30 4.87 1.08
C PHE A 416 -0.52 6.17 1.27
N ARG A 417 0.69 6.11 1.82
CA ARG A 417 1.52 7.31 2.04
C ARG A 417 1.73 8.09 0.73
N ASN A 418 1.82 7.41 -0.40
CA ASN A 418 2.10 7.99 -1.71
C ASN A 418 0.89 8.22 -2.65
N GLY A 419 -0.33 7.95 -2.20
CA GLY A 419 -1.52 8.13 -3.02
C GLY A 419 -2.68 7.25 -2.57
N VAL A 420 -3.70 7.12 -3.42
CA VAL A 420 -4.92 6.39 -3.10
C VAL A 420 -5.17 5.34 -4.17
N LEU A 421 -5.40 4.10 -3.74
CA LEU A 421 -5.84 3.01 -4.62
C LEU A 421 -7.36 2.98 -4.68
N ASP A 422 -7.93 2.99 -5.89
CA ASP A 422 -9.33 2.66 -6.12
C ASP A 422 -9.46 1.14 -6.34
N THR A 423 -10.13 0.46 -5.41
CA THR A 423 -10.27 -1.01 -5.41
C THR A 423 -11.27 -1.51 -6.45
N GLN A 424 -12.08 -0.62 -7.06
CA GLN A 424 -13.06 -1.03 -8.06
C GLN A 424 -12.43 -1.33 -9.42
N ASN A 425 -11.45 -0.52 -9.83
CA ASN A 425 -10.77 -0.63 -11.12
C ASN A 425 -9.26 -0.94 -10.97
N GLY A 426 -8.72 -0.92 -9.75
CA GLY A 426 -7.31 -1.16 -9.44
C GLY A 426 -6.40 0.02 -9.79
N THR A 427 -6.93 1.22 -10.06
CA THR A 427 -6.10 2.38 -10.44
C THR A 427 -5.57 3.11 -9.21
N PHE A 428 -4.29 3.48 -9.27
CA PHE A 428 -3.64 4.25 -8.23
C PHE A 428 -3.56 5.73 -8.63
N HIS A 429 -4.07 6.61 -7.78
CA HIS A 429 -4.16 8.05 -8.03
C HIS A 429 -3.31 8.84 -7.03
N PRO A 430 -2.81 10.03 -7.41
CA PRO A 430 -2.30 10.99 -6.44
C PRO A 430 -3.37 11.34 -5.40
N HIS A 431 -2.92 11.76 -4.21
CA HIS A 431 -3.80 12.29 -3.19
C HIS A 431 -4.63 13.49 -3.70
N SER A 432 -5.90 13.54 -3.31
CA SER A 432 -6.80 14.66 -3.64
C SER A 432 -7.73 14.97 -2.46
N PRO A 433 -7.99 16.27 -2.16
CA PRO A 433 -8.98 16.66 -1.15
C PRO A 433 -10.36 16.03 -1.39
N SER A 434 -10.73 15.83 -2.66
CA SER A 434 -12.02 15.23 -3.06
C SER A 434 -12.14 13.74 -2.74
N HIS A 435 -11.04 13.05 -2.39
CA HIS A 435 -11.10 11.67 -1.91
C HIS A 435 -11.60 11.58 -0.45
N TRP A 436 -11.60 12.69 0.29
CA TRP A 436 -12.04 12.78 1.69
C TRP A 436 -11.37 11.79 2.65
N MET A 437 -10.15 11.33 2.33
CA MET A 437 -9.38 10.43 3.19
C MET A 437 -9.06 11.10 4.53
N ARG A 438 -9.19 10.39 5.65
CA ARG A 438 -8.80 10.88 6.99
C ARG A 438 -7.58 10.15 7.54
N THR A 439 -7.36 8.94 7.04
CA THR A 439 -6.25 8.07 7.42
C THR A 439 -5.54 7.57 6.16
N LEU A 440 -4.24 7.31 6.28
CA LEU A 440 -3.42 6.62 5.28
C LEU A 440 -2.70 5.48 5.96
N CYS A 441 -2.45 4.41 5.21
CA CYS A 441 -1.45 3.45 5.60
C CYS A 441 -0.06 4.09 5.51
N ASP A 442 0.78 3.86 6.53
CA ASP A 442 2.17 4.35 6.59
C ASP A 442 3.11 3.61 5.61
N VAL A 443 2.57 3.11 4.51
CA VAL A 443 3.29 2.38 3.47
C VAL A 443 3.00 2.98 2.11
N ASP A 444 3.98 2.88 1.22
CA ASP A 444 3.81 3.25 -0.17
C ASP A 444 3.17 2.09 -0.94
N PHE A 445 2.18 2.38 -1.78
CA PHE A 445 1.72 1.44 -2.79
C PHE A 445 2.74 1.39 -3.94
N THR A 446 3.22 0.20 -4.25
CA THR A 446 4.25 -0.01 -5.28
C THR A 446 3.72 -0.87 -6.43
N PRO A 447 4.31 -0.77 -7.64
CA PRO A 447 4.12 -1.78 -8.67
C PRO A 447 4.61 -3.17 -8.19
N PRO A 448 4.03 -4.27 -8.69
CA PRO A 448 4.51 -5.61 -8.35
C PRO A 448 5.94 -5.82 -8.87
N VAL A 449 6.75 -6.52 -8.09
CA VAL A 449 8.10 -6.93 -8.48
C VAL A 449 8.05 -8.25 -9.24
N ASP A 450 8.96 -8.48 -10.20
CA ASP A 450 9.05 -9.77 -10.91
C ASP A 450 9.24 -10.92 -9.91
N GLY A 451 8.36 -11.92 -10.00
CA GLY A 451 8.36 -13.07 -9.08
C GLY A 451 7.83 -12.78 -7.67
N GLU A 452 7.11 -11.66 -7.47
CA GLU A 452 6.47 -11.33 -6.19
C GLU A 452 5.53 -12.45 -5.71
N THR A 453 5.77 -12.95 -4.49
CA THR A 453 4.90 -13.91 -3.80
C THR A 453 4.66 -13.47 -2.36
N LEU A 454 3.55 -13.91 -1.75
CA LEU A 454 3.29 -13.64 -0.33
C LEU A 454 4.40 -14.19 0.56
N GLU A 455 4.90 -15.40 0.29
CA GLU A 455 5.97 -16.04 1.06
C GLU A 455 7.24 -15.18 1.18
N THR A 456 7.61 -14.50 0.09
CA THR A 456 8.89 -13.80 -0.02
C THR A 456 8.76 -12.30 0.22
N HIS A 457 7.65 -11.70 -0.17
CA HIS A 457 7.44 -10.24 -0.12
C HIS A 457 6.41 -9.81 0.95
N ALA A 458 5.65 -10.74 1.52
CA ALA A 458 4.78 -10.54 2.68
C ALA A 458 4.97 -11.65 3.75
N PRO A 459 6.20 -11.91 4.23
CA PRO A 459 6.52 -13.08 5.04
C PRO A 459 5.84 -13.09 6.42
N ALA A 460 5.50 -11.94 7.03
CA ALA A 460 4.77 -11.91 8.29
C ALA A 460 3.30 -12.31 8.09
N PHE A 461 2.65 -11.75 7.07
CA PHE A 461 1.31 -12.14 6.65
C PHE A 461 1.25 -13.60 6.23
N TRP A 462 2.21 -14.08 5.44
CA TRP A 462 2.26 -15.47 5.01
C TRP A 462 2.35 -16.44 6.19
N ARG A 463 3.25 -16.21 7.14
CA ARG A 463 3.39 -17.06 8.34
C ARG A 463 2.11 -17.08 9.17
N TRP A 464 1.46 -15.92 9.33
CA TRP A 464 0.18 -15.85 10.02
C TRP A 464 -0.92 -16.60 9.25
N LEU A 465 -1.01 -16.41 7.93
CA LEU A 465 -2.01 -17.03 7.06
C LEU A 465 -1.89 -18.56 7.07
N ASP A 466 -0.66 -19.07 6.92
CA ASP A 466 -0.38 -20.50 6.92
C ASP A 466 -0.72 -21.13 8.27
N ARG A 467 -0.39 -20.45 9.38
CA ARG A 467 -0.73 -20.90 10.73
C ARG A 467 -2.24 -20.86 11.00
N ALA A 468 -2.93 -19.79 10.61
CA ALA A 468 -4.38 -19.68 10.71
C ALA A 468 -5.11 -20.77 9.90
N ALA A 469 -4.52 -21.18 8.77
CA ALA A 469 -5.00 -22.30 7.96
C ALA A 469 -4.61 -23.69 8.51
N GLY A 470 -3.69 -23.76 9.49
CA GLY A 470 -3.11 -25.02 9.98
C GLY A 470 -2.31 -25.75 8.90
N GLY A 471 -1.56 -25.01 8.07
CA GLY A 471 -0.74 -25.54 6.97
C GLY A 471 -1.52 -26.03 5.74
N ARG A 472 -2.85 -25.88 5.71
CA ARG A 472 -3.71 -26.36 4.62
C ARG A 472 -3.86 -25.33 3.50
N ALA A 473 -3.40 -25.67 2.30
CA ALA A 473 -3.43 -24.78 1.15
C ALA A 473 -4.83 -24.27 0.78
N GLU A 474 -5.82 -25.17 0.71
CA GLU A 474 -7.20 -24.82 0.38
C GLU A 474 -7.81 -23.82 1.36
N LYS A 475 -7.50 -23.97 2.65
CA LYS A 475 -7.98 -23.06 3.68
C LYS A 475 -7.30 -21.69 3.65
N ARG A 476 -6.02 -21.62 3.25
CA ARG A 476 -5.38 -20.32 2.96
C ARG A 476 -6.17 -19.57 1.88
N ASP A 477 -6.59 -20.28 0.84
CA ASP A 477 -7.36 -19.69 -0.26
C ASP A 477 -8.76 -19.22 0.19
N VAL A 478 -9.41 -19.95 1.11
CA VAL A 478 -10.67 -19.50 1.75
C VAL A 478 -10.46 -18.23 2.58
N ILE A 479 -9.39 -18.16 3.38
CA ILE A 479 -9.06 -16.95 4.17
C ILE A 479 -8.78 -15.76 3.22
N LEU A 480 -8.03 -15.97 2.15
CA LEU A 480 -7.77 -14.95 1.13
C LEU A 480 -9.06 -14.51 0.45
N ALA A 481 -9.97 -15.43 0.11
CA ALA A 481 -11.28 -15.10 -0.46
C ALA A 481 -12.14 -14.26 0.48
N ALA A 482 -12.07 -14.53 1.79
CA ALA A 482 -12.76 -13.76 2.82
C ALA A 482 -12.19 -12.33 2.93
N LEU A 483 -10.87 -12.19 2.91
CA LEU A 483 -10.21 -10.88 2.88
C LEU A 483 -10.51 -10.11 1.60
N PHE A 484 -10.59 -10.79 0.45
CA PHE A 484 -11.00 -10.18 -0.81
C PHE A 484 -12.45 -9.71 -0.77
N MET A 485 -13.37 -10.48 -0.17
CA MET A 485 -14.76 -10.06 0.01
C MET A 485 -14.86 -8.72 0.75
N VAL A 486 -14.02 -8.52 1.76
CA VAL A 486 -13.90 -7.26 2.51
C VAL A 486 -13.31 -6.16 1.62
N LEU A 487 -12.15 -6.41 1.00
CA LEU A 487 -11.42 -5.46 0.14
C LEU A 487 -12.30 -4.91 -1.00
N ALA A 488 -13.04 -5.79 -1.68
CA ALA A 488 -13.90 -5.45 -2.81
C ALA A 488 -15.34 -5.10 -2.38
N ASN A 489 -15.60 -4.99 -1.07
CA ASN A 489 -16.91 -4.75 -0.45
C ASN A 489 -18.05 -5.56 -1.08
N ARG A 490 -17.88 -6.89 -1.19
CA ARG A 490 -18.86 -7.81 -1.82
C ARG A 490 -19.98 -8.22 -0.86
N TYR A 491 -20.63 -7.24 -0.25
CA TYR A 491 -21.82 -7.44 0.59
C TYR A 491 -22.99 -8.08 -0.20
N ASP A 492 -23.00 -7.91 -1.53
CA ASP A 492 -24.01 -8.43 -2.46
C ASP A 492 -24.04 -9.96 -2.58
N TRP A 493 -23.02 -10.66 -2.06
CA TRP A 493 -22.95 -12.12 -2.15
C TRP A 493 -23.94 -12.86 -1.25
N GLN A 494 -24.63 -12.14 -0.36
CA GLN A 494 -25.47 -12.70 0.68
C GLN A 494 -24.71 -13.61 1.63
N LEU A 495 -23.49 -13.20 1.99
CA LEU A 495 -22.64 -13.91 2.93
C LEU A 495 -22.23 -12.99 4.09
N PHE A 496 -21.91 -13.57 5.23
CA PHE A 496 -21.14 -12.96 6.31
C PHE A 496 -20.06 -13.92 6.79
N LEU A 497 -19.00 -13.36 7.34
CA LEU A 497 -17.83 -14.09 7.79
C LEU A 497 -17.93 -14.29 9.31
N GLU A 498 -17.63 -15.50 9.76
CA GLU A 498 -17.48 -15.79 11.18
C GLU A 498 -16.19 -16.55 11.44
N VAL A 499 -15.32 -15.95 12.25
CA VAL A 499 -14.03 -16.52 12.63
C VAL A 499 -14.14 -17.08 14.04
N THR A 500 -13.84 -18.37 14.23
CA THR A 500 -13.93 -19.08 15.52
C THR A 500 -12.57 -19.66 15.93
N GLY A 501 -12.40 -20.12 17.18
CA GLY A 501 -11.16 -20.77 17.67
C GLY A 501 -10.74 -20.33 19.07
N PRO A 502 -9.79 -21.01 19.73
CA PRO A 502 -9.36 -20.67 21.08
C PRO A 502 -8.76 -19.26 21.20
N GLY A 503 -8.76 -18.69 22.42
CA GLY A 503 -8.15 -17.40 22.69
C GLY A 503 -6.67 -17.38 22.34
N GLY A 504 -6.22 -16.40 21.55
CA GLY A 504 -4.83 -16.32 21.09
C GLY A 504 -4.49 -17.11 19.82
N SER A 505 -5.49 -17.56 19.04
CA SER A 505 -5.27 -18.25 17.76
C SER A 505 -5.03 -17.34 16.55
N GLY A 506 -4.91 -16.03 16.75
CA GLY A 506 -4.68 -15.06 15.65
C GLY A 506 -5.94 -14.51 14.99
N LYS A 507 -7.14 -14.79 15.52
CA LYS A 507 -8.42 -14.25 14.99
C LYS A 507 -8.49 -12.72 15.04
N SER A 508 -7.95 -12.11 16.09
CA SER A 508 -7.88 -10.65 16.20
C SER A 508 -7.04 -10.05 15.07
N ILE A 509 -5.97 -10.73 14.65
CA ILE A 509 -5.15 -10.30 13.51
C ILE A 509 -5.96 -10.35 12.20
N MET A 510 -6.80 -11.38 11.97
CA MET A 510 -7.73 -11.40 10.83
C MET A 510 -8.61 -10.14 10.80
N ALA A 511 -9.17 -9.77 11.96
CA ALA A 511 -10.04 -8.61 12.09
C ALA A 511 -9.30 -7.28 11.83
N GLU A 512 -8.05 -7.17 12.27
CA GLU A 512 -7.20 -6.02 11.99
C GLU A 512 -6.85 -5.94 10.50
N ILE A 513 -6.51 -7.06 9.85
CA ILE A 513 -6.25 -7.08 8.40
C ILE A 513 -7.49 -6.67 7.62
N ALA A 514 -8.67 -7.21 7.97
CA ALA A 514 -9.93 -6.82 7.35
C ALA A 514 -10.22 -5.31 7.53
N THR A 515 -9.90 -4.74 8.69
CA THR A 515 -10.02 -3.30 8.96
C THR A 515 -9.09 -2.48 8.07
N LEU A 516 -7.83 -2.92 7.91
CA LEU A 516 -6.87 -2.26 7.02
C LEU A 516 -7.31 -2.32 5.55
N LEU A 517 -7.89 -3.44 5.11
CA LEU A 517 -8.37 -3.62 3.73
C LEU A 517 -9.64 -2.82 3.44
N ALA A 518 -10.56 -2.69 4.41
CA ALA A 518 -11.73 -1.82 4.27
C ALA A 518 -11.37 -0.33 4.36
N GLY A 519 -10.28 0.00 5.07
CA GLY A 519 -9.93 1.35 5.52
C GLY A 519 -10.52 1.62 6.91
N GLU A 520 -9.74 2.24 7.80
CA GLU A 520 -10.14 2.45 9.20
C GLU A 520 -11.43 3.28 9.33
N ASP A 521 -11.62 4.27 8.46
CA ASP A 521 -12.81 5.12 8.43
C ASP A 521 -14.07 4.41 7.88
N ASN A 522 -13.88 3.28 7.20
CA ASN A 522 -14.97 2.51 6.57
C ASN A 522 -15.33 1.24 7.37
N ALA A 523 -14.73 1.05 8.55
CA ALA A 523 -14.98 -0.07 9.44
C ALA A 523 -15.57 0.41 10.78
N THR A 524 -16.50 -0.36 11.33
CA THR A 524 -17.08 -0.10 12.66
C THR A 524 -17.20 -1.38 13.47
N SER A 525 -17.21 -1.25 14.80
CA SER A 525 -17.46 -2.36 15.73
C SER A 525 -18.86 -2.22 16.32
N ALA A 526 -19.61 -3.32 16.37
CA ALA A 526 -20.99 -3.35 16.84
C ALA A 526 -21.32 -4.68 17.54
N THR A 527 -22.49 -4.75 18.17
CA THR A 527 -23.07 -6.03 18.61
C THR A 527 -24.14 -6.48 17.64
N ILE A 528 -24.57 -7.74 17.78
CA ILE A 528 -25.69 -8.27 16.99
C ILE A 528 -27.01 -7.55 17.33
N GLU A 529 -27.21 -7.08 18.55
CA GLU A 529 -28.36 -6.25 18.93
C GLU A 529 -28.40 -4.93 18.14
N THR A 530 -27.23 -4.35 17.85
CA THR A 530 -27.12 -3.15 17.01
C THR A 530 -27.66 -3.40 15.60
N LEU A 531 -27.50 -4.62 15.07
CA LEU A 531 -28.06 -5.02 13.76
C LEU A 531 -29.57 -5.28 13.84
N GLU A 532 -30.06 -5.81 14.95
CA GLU A 532 -31.48 -6.15 15.14
C GLU A 532 -32.34 -4.93 15.51
N SER A 533 -31.79 -3.93 16.20
CA SER A 533 -32.51 -2.73 16.65
C SER A 533 -32.53 -1.62 15.59
N PRO A 534 -33.72 -1.17 15.10
CA PRO A 534 -33.80 -0.03 14.18
C PRO A 534 -33.16 1.25 14.72
N ARG A 535 -33.18 1.45 16.04
CA ARG A 535 -32.59 2.64 16.67
C ARG A 535 -31.07 2.62 16.65
N GLU A 536 -30.48 1.48 16.98
CA GLU A 536 -29.03 1.33 17.06
C GLU A 536 -28.40 1.18 15.67
N ARG A 537 -29.15 0.66 14.68
CA ARG A 537 -28.73 0.57 13.28
C ARG A 537 -28.27 1.89 12.67
N ALA A 538 -28.70 3.03 13.21
CA ALA A 538 -28.24 4.34 12.76
C ALA A 538 -26.71 4.50 12.86
N ALA A 539 -26.05 3.80 13.80
CA ALA A 539 -24.60 3.81 13.96
C ALA A 539 -23.85 2.96 12.91
N LEU A 540 -24.57 2.17 12.11
CA LEU A 540 -23.99 1.28 11.10
C LEU A 540 -24.03 1.86 9.69
N THR A 541 -24.84 2.90 9.47
CA THR A 541 -24.94 3.54 8.16
C THR A 541 -23.62 4.24 7.83
N GLY A 542 -23.16 4.11 6.59
CA GLY A 542 -21.90 4.72 6.16
C GLY A 542 -20.71 3.76 6.08
N PHE A 543 -20.73 2.62 6.78
CA PHE A 543 -19.61 1.69 6.84
C PHE A 543 -19.66 0.58 5.78
N SER A 544 -18.48 0.10 5.36
CA SER A 544 -18.30 -1.04 4.44
C SER A 544 -17.97 -2.35 5.15
N LEU A 545 -17.48 -2.26 6.39
CA LEU A 545 -17.17 -3.40 7.24
C LEU A 545 -17.79 -3.20 8.63
N ILE A 546 -18.54 -4.19 9.09
CA ILE A 546 -19.09 -4.26 10.44
C ILE A 546 -18.45 -5.44 11.17
N ARG A 547 -17.71 -5.15 12.25
CA ARG A 547 -17.07 -6.15 13.11
C ARG A 547 -17.99 -6.46 14.28
N LEU A 548 -18.18 -7.74 14.56
CA LEU A 548 -18.95 -8.23 15.69
C LEU A 548 -18.05 -9.08 16.61
N PRO A 549 -17.32 -8.46 17.55
CA PRO A 549 -16.46 -9.19 18.48
C PRO A 549 -17.27 -9.88 19.59
N ASP A 550 -16.92 -11.11 19.94
CA ASP A 550 -17.38 -11.84 21.14
C ASP A 550 -18.91 -11.96 21.33
N GLN A 551 -19.62 -12.39 20.28
CA GLN A 551 -21.09 -12.53 20.23
C GLN A 551 -21.61 -13.94 20.57
N GLU A 552 -20.84 -14.76 21.27
CA GLU A 552 -21.12 -16.18 21.51
C GLU A 552 -22.44 -16.45 22.26
N LYS A 553 -22.83 -15.53 23.15
CA LYS A 553 -23.96 -15.69 24.07
C LYS A 553 -25.30 -15.28 23.46
N TRP A 554 -25.29 -14.66 22.29
CA TRP A 554 -26.51 -14.16 21.69
C TRP A 554 -27.37 -15.30 21.12
N SER A 555 -28.69 -15.13 21.22
CA SER A 555 -29.67 -16.04 20.63
C SER A 555 -30.81 -15.25 20.01
N GLY A 556 -31.05 -15.47 18.71
CA GLY A 556 -32.16 -14.88 17.98
C GLY A 556 -32.26 -15.46 16.56
N ASP A 557 -33.29 -15.04 15.83
CA ASP A 557 -33.53 -15.53 14.46
C ASP A 557 -32.70 -14.79 13.40
N GLY A 558 -32.01 -13.72 13.81
CA GLY A 558 -31.11 -12.92 12.99
C GLY A 558 -31.81 -12.12 11.90
N ALA A 559 -33.01 -11.60 12.17
CA ALA A 559 -33.80 -10.86 11.18
C ALA A 559 -33.04 -9.67 10.57
N GLY A 560 -32.44 -8.82 11.41
CA GLY A 560 -31.60 -7.70 10.99
C GLY A 560 -30.36 -8.17 10.23
N LEU A 561 -29.67 -9.20 10.73
CA LEU A 561 -28.51 -9.80 10.05
C LEU A 561 -28.89 -10.30 8.64
N LYS A 562 -30.00 -11.02 8.50
CA LYS A 562 -30.52 -11.55 7.21
C LYS A 562 -30.86 -10.44 6.24
N ALA A 563 -31.48 -9.35 6.70
CA ALA A 563 -31.86 -8.23 5.85
C ALA A 563 -30.62 -7.49 5.33
N ILE A 564 -29.66 -7.18 6.21
CA ILE A 564 -28.43 -6.46 5.84
C ILE A 564 -27.58 -7.29 4.89
N THR A 565 -27.31 -8.56 5.23
CA THR A 565 -26.56 -9.46 4.35
C THR A 565 -27.33 -9.79 3.07
N GLY A 566 -28.67 -9.81 3.11
CA GLY A 566 -29.53 -10.01 1.94
C GLY A 566 -29.51 -8.84 0.95
N GLY A 567 -29.06 -7.66 1.39
CA GLY A 567 -29.16 -6.42 0.62
C GLY A 567 -30.58 -5.83 0.63
N ASP A 568 -31.41 -6.21 1.60
CA ASP A 568 -32.77 -5.69 1.76
C ASP A 568 -32.75 -4.29 2.41
N ALA A 569 -33.76 -3.48 2.12
CA ALA A 569 -33.95 -2.21 2.81
C ALA A 569 -34.34 -2.45 4.28
N VAL A 570 -33.63 -1.80 5.19
CA VAL A 570 -33.82 -1.88 6.64
C VAL A 570 -34.35 -0.56 7.19
N SER A 571 -35.22 -0.64 8.20
CA SER A 571 -35.64 0.55 8.96
C SER A 571 -34.54 1.03 9.90
N VAL A 572 -34.34 2.34 9.96
CA VAL A 572 -33.42 3.06 10.84
C VAL A 572 -34.21 4.17 11.55
N ASP A 573 -34.11 4.25 12.88
CA ASP A 573 -34.83 5.20 13.74
C ASP A 573 -33.83 6.03 14.58
N PRO A 574 -33.14 7.03 13.99
CA PRO A 574 -32.15 7.80 14.72
C PRO A 574 -32.80 8.66 15.80
N LYS A 575 -32.12 8.79 16.93
CA LYS A 575 -32.59 9.64 18.04
C LYS A 575 -32.81 11.08 17.57
N TYR A 576 -33.98 11.63 17.86
CA TYR A 576 -34.38 13.01 17.52
C TYR A 576 -34.51 13.30 16.01
N ARG A 577 -34.69 12.28 15.17
CA ARG A 577 -34.99 12.40 13.73
C ARG A 577 -36.10 11.43 13.34
N ASP A 578 -36.72 11.64 12.18
CA ASP A 578 -37.73 10.72 11.66
C ASP A 578 -37.09 9.40 11.23
N ALA A 579 -37.81 8.30 11.45
CA ALA A 579 -37.41 6.99 10.98
C ALA A 579 -37.46 6.92 9.45
N TYR A 580 -36.49 6.24 8.85
CA TYR A 580 -36.38 6.08 7.41
C TYR A 580 -35.93 4.66 7.04
N SER A 581 -36.17 4.28 5.79
CA SER A 581 -35.68 3.01 5.24
C SER A 581 -34.43 3.25 4.40
N THR A 582 -33.40 2.41 4.57
CA THR A 582 -32.14 2.51 3.83
C THR A 582 -31.49 1.15 3.63
N HIS A 583 -30.48 1.09 2.78
CA HIS A 583 -29.64 -0.11 2.61
C HIS A 583 -28.34 0.07 3.39
N ILE A 584 -27.80 -1.01 3.94
CA ILE A 584 -26.50 -1.02 4.62
C ILE A 584 -25.54 -1.91 3.81
N PRO A 585 -24.78 -1.34 2.85
CA PRO A 585 -23.91 -2.10 1.97
C PRO A 585 -22.57 -2.39 2.64
N ALA A 586 -22.59 -3.32 3.59
CA ALA A 586 -21.45 -3.67 4.43
C ALA A 586 -21.24 -5.19 4.53
N VAL A 587 -19.98 -5.61 4.47
CA VAL A 587 -19.56 -6.97 4.85
C VAL A 587 -19.58 -7.08 6.38
N ILE A 588 -20.13 -8.18 6.89
CA ILE A 588 -20.18 -8.45 8.34
C ILE A 588 -19.12 -9.50 8.67
N LEU A 589 -18.28 -9.19 9.67
CA LEU A 589 -17.24 -10.07 10.20
C LEU A 589 -17.46 -10.29 11.70
N ALA A 590 -17.95 -11.46 12.07
CA ALA A 590 -18.02 -11.90 13.45
C ALA A 590 -16.72 -12.59 13.86
N VAL A 591 -16.22 -12.27 15.05
CA VAL A 591 -14.99 -12.87 15.60
C VAL A 591 -15.25 -13.33 17.01
N ASN A 592 -15.28 -14.65 17.20
CA ASN A 592 -15.70 -15.28 18.44
C ASN A 592 -14.72 -16.40 18.82
N ASN A 593 -14.70 -16.85 20.07
CA ASN A 593 -14.00 -18.10 20.39
C ASN A 593 -14.88 -19.30 20.06
N ASN A 594 -16.16 -19.23 20.46
CA ASN A 594 -17.18 -20.22 20.14
C ASN A 594 -18.11 -19.71 19.01
N PRO A 595 -18.68 -20.60 18.20
CA PRO A 595 -19.65 -20.22 17.17
C PRO A 595 -20.92 -19.58 17.77
N MET A 596 -21.45 -18.57 17.09
CA MET A 596 -22.76 -17.97 17.39
C MET A 596 -23.89 -19.00 17.28
N ARG A 597 -24.90 -18.85 18.14
CA ARG A 597 -26.11 -19.68 18.18
C ARG A 597 -27.30 -18.92 17.60
N PHE A 598 -27.95 -19.51 16.61
CA PHE A 598 -29.13 -18.93 15.98
C PHE A 598 -30.36 -19.79 16.26
N THR A 599 -31.50 -19.15 16.52
CA THR A 599 -32.79 -19.84 16.67
C THR A 599 -33.51 -20.01 15.32
N ASP A 600 -32.98 -19.42 14.25
CA ASP A 600 -33.49 -19.62 12.89
C ASP A 600 -33.40 -21.09 12.47
N ARG A 601 -34.55 -21.66 12.10
CA ARG A 601 -34.68 -23.03 11.60
C ARG A 601 -35.09 -23.09 10.12
N SER A 602 -35.18 -21.93 9.46
CA SER A 602 -35.53 -21.84 8.03
C SER A 602 -34.32 -21.95 7.09
N GLY A 603 -33.10 -21.95 7.62
CA GLY A 603 -31.86 -21.88 6.83
C GLY A 603 -31.57 -20.49 6.26
N GLY A 604 -32.28 -19.48 6.76
CA GLY A 604 -32.06 -18.05 6.55
C GLY A 604 -30.63 -17.64 6.80
N VAL A 605 -30.15 -17.91 8.01
CA VAL A 605 -28.82 -17.53 8.47
C VAL A 605 -27.76 -18.49 7.94
N SER A 606 -28.01 -19.80 8.00
CA SER A 606 -26.99 -20.82 7.68
C SER A 606 -26.43 -20.68 6.27
N ARG A 607 -27.29 -20.45 5.26
CA ARG A 607 -26.85 -20.25 3.87
C ARG A 607 -26.02 -18.98 3.64
N ARG A 608 -25.96 -18.07 4.60
CA ARG A 608 -25.19 -16.82 4.55
C ARG A 608 -23.93 -16.89 5.38
N ARG A 609 -23.85 -17.84 6.30
CA ARG A 609 -22.77 -17.95 7.29
C ARG A 609 -21.58 -18.69 6.70
N VAL A 610 -20.41 -18.06 6.70
CA VAL A 610 -19.14 -18.70 6.33
C VAL A 610 -18.27 -18.80 7.59
N ILE A 611 -18.11 -20.02 8.11
CA ILE A 611 -17.33 -20.28 9.32
C ILE A 611 -15.88 -20.58 8.94
N ILE A 612 -14.93 -19.86 9.53
CA ILE A 612 -13.48 -20.06 9.38
C ILE A 612 -12.90 -20.31 10.77
N HIS A 613 -12.53 -21.55 11.08
CA HIS A 613 -12.06 -21.91 12.42
C HIS A 613 -10.54 -21.80 12.51
N PHE A 614 -9.95 -21.14 13.51
CA PHE A 614 -8.50 -21.09 13.70
C PHE A 614 -8.12 -22.05 14.84
N PRO A 615 -7.63 -23.27 14.54
CA PRO A 615 -7.56 -24.36 15.52
C PRO A 615 -6.42 -24.20 16.54
N GLU A 616 -5.34 -23.54 16.17
CA GLU A 616 -4.11 -23.52 16.96
C GLU A 616 -4.08 -22.34 17.93
N GLN A 617 -3.94 -22.61 19.23
CA GLN A 617 -3.66 -21.57 20.22
C GLN A 617 -2.16 -21.22 20.21
N ILE A 618 -1.83 -19.97 19.91
CA ILE A 618 -0.43 -19.52 19.89
C ILE A 618 0.03 -19.26 21.33
N ALA A 619 1.09 -19.94 21.74
CA ALA A 619 1.69 -19.77 23.05
C ALA A 619 2.14 -18.30 23.26
N PRO A 620 1.96 -17.69 24.45
CA PRO A 620 2.29 -16.28 24.68
C PRO A 620 3.71 -15.88 24.26
N GLN A 621 4.67 -16.81 24.37
CA GLN A 621 6.08 -16.59 24.06
C GLN A 621 6.39 -16.55 22.56
N GLU A 622 5.53 -17.16 21.74
CA GLU A 622 5.62 -17.15 20.28
C GLU A 622 4.85 -15.99 19.65
N ARG A 623 4.06 -15.26 20.45
CA ARG A 623 3.27 -14.14 19.96
C ARG A 623 4.19 -12.97 19.65
N ASP A 624 4.15 -12.53 18.40
CA ASP A 624 4.83 -11.33 17.96
C ASP A 624 3.96 -10.10 18.24
N PRO A 625 4.30 -9.26 19.23
CA PRO A 625 3.49 -8.10 19.59
C PRO A 625 3.47 -7.03 18.48
N GLN A 626 4.42 -7.07 17.55
CA GLN A 626 4.52 -6.15 16.41
C GLN A 626 3.96 -6.74 15.12
N LEU A 627 3.26 -7.88 15.20
CA LEU A 627 2.74 -8.56 14.01
C LEU A 627 1.81 -7.66 13.19
N LYS A 628 0.96 -6.87 13.85
CA LYS A 628 0.10 -5.87 13.19
C LYS A 628 0.94 -4.92 12.34
N ASP A 629 1.94 -4.26 12.93
CA ASP A 629 2.78 -3.29 12.23
C ASP A 629 3.58 -3.91 11.08
N LYS A 630 4.04 -5.16 11.24
CA LYS A 630 4.72 -5.92 10.18
C LYS A 630 3.77 -6.21 9.02
N ILE A 631 2.54 -6.62 9.29
CA ILE A 631 1.53 -6.88 8.26
C ILE A 631 1.10 -5.57 7.58
N THR A 632 0.96 -4.47 8.33
CA THR A 632 0.71 -3.14 7.75
C THR A 632 1.81 -2.77 6.75
N ARG A 633 3.08 -3.09 7.05
CA ARG A 633 4.23 -2.90 6.12
C ARG A 633 4.14 -3.73 4.84
N GLU A 634 3.44 -4.85 4.88
CA GLU A 634 3.26 -5.79 3.78
C GLU A 634 1.94 -5.56 3.01
N LEU A 635 1.10 -4.62 3.44
CA LEU A 635 -0.26 -4.43 2.94
C LEU A 635 -0.34 -4.23 1.42
N ALA A 636 0.61 -3.48 0.83
CA ALA A 636 0.64 -3.25 -0.61
C ALA A 636 0.76 -4.57 -1.40
N VAL A 637 1.61 -5.50 -0.93
CA VAL A 637 1.78 -6.84 -1.53
C VAL A 637 0.51 -7.67 -1.35
N ILE A 638 -0.11 -7.61 -0.17
CA ILE A 638 -1.35 -8.34 0.14
C ILE A 638 -2.49 -7.90 -0.78
N VAL A 639 -2.70 -6.58 -0.93
CA VAL A 639 -3.74 -6.01 -1.80
C VAL A 639 -3.54 -6.43 -3.25
N ARG A 640 -2.31 -6.31 -3.78
CA ARG A 640 -2.00 -6.77 -5.15
C ARG A 640 -2.27 -8.26 -5.33
N HIS A 641 -1.85 -9.09 -4.38
CA HIS A 641 -2.08 -10.52 -4.44
C HIS A 641 -3.57 -10.88 -4.44
N LEU A 642 -4.38 -10.24 -3.58
CA LEU A 642 -5.83 -10.46 -3.55
C LEU A 642 -6.48 -10.06 -4.88
N MET A 643 -6.10 -8.91 -5.43
CA MET A 643 -6.62 -8.40 -6.70
C MET A 643 -6.22 -9.27 -7.90
N GLN A 644 -5.01 -9.80 -7.89
CA GLN A 644 -4.53 -10.71 -8.94
C GLN A 644 -5.17 -12.10 -8.83
N LYS A 645 -5.20 -12.69 -7.64
CA LYS A 645 -5.72 -14.05 -7.40
C LYS A 645 -7.22 -14.11 -7.66
N PHE A 646 -7.96 -13.07 -7.32
CA PHE A 646 -9.40 -12.97 -7.51
C PHE A 646 -9.77 -11.90 -8.54
N SER A 647 -9.00 -11.87 -9.65
CA SER A 647 -9.35 -11.06 -10.81
C SER A 647 -10.74 -11.40 -11.36
N ASP A 648 -11.16 -12.66 -11.20
CA ASP A 648 -12.57 -13.06 -11.22
C ASP A 648 -13.12 -13.17 -9.79
N PRO A 649 -13.99 -12.23 -9.35
CA PRO A 649 -14.60 -12.28 -8.04
C PRO A 649 -15.44 -13.53 -7.77
N MET A 650 -15.95 -14.21 -8.81
CA MET A 650 -16.75 -15.43 -8.62
C MET A 650 -15.92 -16.60 -8.10
N LEU A 651 -14.61 -16.63 -8.37
CA LEU A 651 -13.71 -17.62 -7.78
C LEU A 651 -13.70 -17.50 -6.24
N ALA A 652 -13.53 -16.29 -5.71
CA ALA A 652 -13.59 -16.04 -4.26
C ALA A 652 -14.95 -16.45 -3.68
N ARG A 653 -16.05 -16.07 -4.35
CA ARG A 653 -17.40 -16.46 -3.91
C ARG A 653 -17.56 -17.97 -3.83
N SER A 654 -17.09 -18.71 -4.83
CA SER A 654 -17.22 -20.17 -4.89
C SER A 654 -16.46 -20.87 -3.75
N LEU A 655 -15.26 -20.38 -3.40
CA LEU A 655 -14.47 -20.87 -2.27
C LEU A 655 -15.21 -20.66 -0.94
N LEU A 656 -15.78 -19.46 -0.74
CA LEU A 656 -16.54 -19.16 0.47
C LEU A 656 -17.81 -20.01 0.59
N GLN A 657 -18.50 -20.25 -0.52
CA GLN A 657 -19.68 -21.14 -0.55
C GLN A 657 -19.31 -22.59 -0.25
N SER A 658 -18.21 -23.09 -0.82
CA SER A 658 -17.68 -24.42 -0.52
C SER A 658 -17.35 -24.56 0.96
N GLN A 659 -16.79 -23.51 1.58
CA GLN A 659 -16.47 -23.51 3.01
C GLN A 659 -17.71 -23.69 3.91
N GLN A 660 -18.90 -23.19 3.53
CA GLN A 660 -20.11 -23.24 4.36
C GLN A 660 -20.54 -24.66 4.75
N ASN A 661 -20.25 -25.62 3.88
CA ASN A 661 -20.57 -27.04 4.04
C ASN A 661 -19.31 -27.91 4.11
N SER A 662 -18.15 -27.32 4.39
CA SER A 662 -16.93 -28.07 4.63
C SER A 662 -17.04 -28.90 5.92
N ASP A 663 -16.26 -29.97 6.02
CA ASP A 663 -16.20 -30.80 7.24
C ASP A 663 -15.82 -29.96 8.47
N GLU A 664 -14.95 -28.95 8.30
CA GLU A 664 -14.61 -28.00 9.36
C GLU A 664 -15.84 -27.21 9.83
N ALA A 665 -16.61 -26.62 8.91
CA ALA A 665 -17.80 -25.87 9.26
C ALA A 665 -18.89 -26.76 9.89
N LEU A 666 -19.06 -27.99 9.39
CA LEU A 666 -20.00 -28.96 9.94
C LEU A 666 -19.62 -29.35 11.37
N ASN A 667 -18.35 -29.67 11.64
CA ASN A 667 -17.89 -30.01 12.99
C ASN A 667 -18.11 -28.85 13.97
N ILE A 668 -17.79 -27.62 13.58
CA ILE A 668 -18.05 -26.46 14.44
C ILE A 668 -19.55 -26.25 14.69
N LYS A 669 -20.42 -26.52 13.72
CA LYS A 669 -21.88 -26.46 13.89
C LYS A 669 -22.38 -27.56 14.85
N ARG A 670 -21.82 -28.77 14.78
CA ARG A 670 -22.12 -29.89 15.69
C ARG A 670 -21.80 -29.54 17.14
N ASP A 671 -20.60 -29.00 17.38
CA ASP A 671 -20.19 -28.57 18.73
C ASP A 671 -21.08 -27.45 19.28
N ALA A 672 -21.69 -26.64 18.41
CA ALA A 672 -22.49 -25.49 18.77
C ALA A 672 -23.97 -25.80 19.10
N ASP A 673 -24.60 -26.68 18.31
CA ASP A 673 -26.03 -26.98 18.35
C ASP A 673 -26.26 -28.49 18.55
N PRO A 674 -26.70 -28.92 19.74
CA PRO A 674 -26.99 -30.33 20.04
C PRO A 674 -27.98 -30.98 19.08
N THR A 675 -28.90 -30.20 18.52
CA THR A 675 -29.85 -30.73 17.54
C THR A 675 -29.12 -31.05 16.24
N PHE A 676 -28.20 -30.19 15.82
CA PHE A 676 -27.39 -30.40 14.62
C PHE A 676 -26.43 -31.58 14.77
N ASP A 677 -25.88 -31.80 15.98
CA ASP A 677 -25.09 -33.00 16.27
C ASP A 677 -25.93 -34.28 16.21
N PHE A 678 -27.14 -34.27 16.79
CA PHE A 678 -28.06 -35.41 16.67
C PHE A 678 -28.34 -35.78 15.20
N ILE A 679 -28.50 -34.81 14.30
CA ILE A 679 -28.70 -35.09 12.86
C ILE A 679 -27.52 -35.88 12.26
N GLY A 680 -26.30 -35.70 12.78
CA GLY A 680 -25.12 -36.47 12.36
C GLY A 680 -25.24 -37.98 12.59
N TYR A 681 -26.12 -38.43 13.49
CA TYR A 681 -26.44 -39.84 13.75
C TYR A 681 -27.52 -40.40 12.83
N LEU A 682 -28.04 -39.61 11.89
CA LEU A 682 -29.05 -40.05 10.93
C LEU A 682 -28.44 -40.43 9.58
N GLU A 683 -29.05 -41.39 8.91
CA GLU A 683 -28.77 -41.75 7.53
C GLU A 683 -30.06 -41.92 6.72
N THR A 684 -29.96 -41.79 5.39
CA THR A 684 -31.11 -41.86 4.49
C THR A 684 -31.26 -43.25 3.87
N LEU A 685 -32.49 -43.78 3.91
CA LEU A 685 -32.92 -44.95 3.16
C LEU A 685 -33.39 -44.55 1.74
N PRO A 686 -33.35 -45.48 0.77
CA PRO A 686 -33.82 -45.22 -0.60
C PRO A 686 -35.31 -44.90 -0.73
N GLN A 687 -36.11 -45.28 0.27
CA GLN A 687 -37.56 -45.13 0.29
C GLN A 687 -38.01 -44.58 1.64
N THR A 688 -39.24 -44.04 1.71
CA THR A 688 -39.88 -43.56 2.94
C THR A 688 -40.38 -44.68 3.86
N SER A 689 -39.49 -45.63 4.15
CA SER A 689 -39.70 -46.82 4.99
C SER A 689 -39.00 -46.75 6.35
N GLY A 690 -38.39 -45.61 6.66
CA GLY A 690 -37.65 -45.39 7.91
C GLY A 690 -38.56 -45.06 9.10
N MET A 691 -38.00 -44.32 10.04
CA MET A 691 -38.64 -43.94 11.30
C MET A 691 -39.86 -43.04 11.07
N TYR A 692 -40.85 -43.15 11.95
CA TYR A 692 -41.97 -42.24 12.03
C TYR A 692 -41.57 -40.96 12.75
N MET A 693 -42.18 -39.82 12.46
CA MET A 693 -41.86 -38.56 13.17
C MET A 693 -42.17 -38.67 14.67
N GLY A 694 -43.33 -39.23 15.03
CA GLY A 694 -43.78 -39.39 16.43
C GLY A 694 -44.14 -38.07 17.11
N ASN A 695 -44.48 -38.14 18.41
CA ASN A 695 -44.74 -36.97 19.26
C ASN A 695 -44.52 -37.34 20.75
N ALA A 696 -44.33 -36.34 21.62
CA ALA A 696 -43.99 -36.57 23.02
C ALA A 696 -45.09 -37.27 23.86
N SER A 697 -46.35 -37.32 23.40
CA SER A 697 -47.45 -37.93 24.15
C SER A 697 -47.58 -39.44 23.94
N ILE A 698 -46.81 -40.04 23.02
CA ILE A 698 -46.78 -41.49 22.83
C ILE A 698 -45.92 -42.13 23.93
N ILE A 699 -46.57 -42.86 24.84
CA ILE A 699 -45.96 -43.56 25.97
C ILE A 699 -46.35 -45.05 25.89
N PRO A 700 -45.41 -46.00 26.10
CA PRO A 700 -43.98 -45.82 26.38
C PRO A 700 -43.19 -45.28 25.18
N ARG A 701 -42.06 -44.59 25.44
CA ARG A 701 -41.23 -44.01 24.38
C ARG A 701 -40.54 -45.13 23.59
N ASN A 702 -40.78 -45.18 22.28
CA ASN A 702 -40.03 -46.06 21.37
C ASN A 702 -39.02 -45.28 20.51
N TYR A 703 -37.76 -45.27 20.93
CA TYR A 703 -36.66 -44.51 20.30
C TYR A 703 -36.24 -45.04 18.93
N ARG A 704 -36.49 -46.34 18.64
CA ARG A 704 -36.13 -46.96 17.36
C ARG A 704 -37.23 -46.80 16.29
N LYS A 705 -38.47 -46.54 16.73
CA LYS A 705 -39.61 -46.33 15.84
C LYS A 705 -39.87 -44.86 15.53
N TYR A 706 -39.65 -43.97 16.50
CA TYR A 706 -40.02 -42.55 16.38
C TYR A 706 -38.80 -41.63 16.45
N LEU A 707 -38.59 -40.83 15.40
CA LEU A 707 -37.46 -39.92 15.24
C LEU A 707 -37.40 -38.86 16.34
N TYR A 708 -38.54 -38.26 16.70
CA TYR A 708 -38.58 -37.28 17.78
C TYR A 708 -38.30 -37.92 19.14
N HIS A 709 -38.59 -39.20 19.34
CA HIS A 709 -38.21 -39.89 20.58
C HIS A 709 -36.70 -40.11 20.62
N ALA A 710 -36.08 -40.55 19.51
CA ALA A 710 -34.63 -40.66 19.40
C ALA A 710 -33.93 -39.33 19.73
N TYR A 711 -34.43 -38.21 19.19
CA TYR A 711 -33.93 -36.88 19.53
C TYR A 711 -34.02 -36.59 21.03
N LEU A 712 -35.19 -36.83 21.66
CA LEU A 712 -35.36 -36.59 23.10
C LEU A 712 -34.42 -37.46 23.95
N ALA A 713 -34.21 -38.72 23.56
CA ALA A 713 -33.26 -39.61 24.23
C ALA A 713 -31.81 -39.15 24.08
N TYR A 714 -31.41 -38.70 22.89
CA TYR A 714 -30.09 -38.10 22.68
C TYR A 714 -29.88 -36.88 23.58
N MET A 715 -30.87 -35.98 23.64
CA MET A 715 -30.81 -34.79 24.48
C MET A 715 -30.68 -35.13 25.96
N GLU A 716 -31.44 -36.13 26.43
CA GLU A 716 -31.42 -36.62 27.80
C GLU A 716 -30.07 -37.28 28.14
N ALA A 717 -29.56 -38.16 27.28
CA ALA A 717 -28.28 -38.86 27.46
C ALA A 717 -27.08 -37.90 27.55
N ASN A 718 -27.12 -36.80 26.81
CA ASN A 718 -26.06 -35.79 26.80
C ASN A 718 -26.31 -34.64 27.81
N GLY A 719 -27.34 -34.75 28.66
CA GLY A 719 -27.62 -33.78 29.73
C GLY A 719 -28.19 -32.43 29.25
N TYR A 720 -28.67 -32.35 28.00
CA TYR A 720 -29.27 -31.14 27.45
C TYR A 720 -30.71 -30.96 27.93
N ARG A 721 -30.97 -29.89 28.68
CA ARG A 721 -32.30 -29.59 29.26
C ARG A 721 -33.25 -28.86 28.31
N ASN A 722 -32.71 -28.10 27.35
CA ASN A 722 -33.50 -27.27 26.44
C ASN A 722 -33.72 -28.02 25.12
N VAL A 723 -34.83 -28.75 25.03
CA VAL A 723 -35.22 -29.47 23.82
C VAL A 723 -36.10 -28.63 22.90
N LEU A 724 -35.94 -28.81 21.59
CA LEU A 724 -36.85 -28.22 20.61
C LEU A 724 -38.22 -28.90 20.71
N SER A 725 -39.29 -28.12 20.54
CA SER A 725 -40.63 -28.69 20.35
C SER A 725 -40.71 -29.47 19.04
N LEU A 726 -41.62 -30.45 18.95
CA LEU A 726 -41.83 -31.24 17.73
C LEU A 726 -41.99 -30.37 16.47
N LYS A 727 -42.70 -29.25 16.59
CA LYS A 727 -42.88 -28.29 15.50
C LYS A 727 -41.55 -27.69 15.06
N MET A 728 -40.72 -27.22 16.00
CA MET A 728 -39.43 -26.60 15.70
C MET A 728 -38.39 -27.61 15.22
N PHE A 729 -38.39 -28.82 15.80
CA PHE A 729 -37.57 -29.94 15.33
C PHE A 729 -37.92 -30.30 13.89
N GLY A 730 -39.21 -30.52 13.59
CA GLY A 730 -39.67 -30.86 12.25
C GLY A 730 -39.45 -29.75 11.21
N LEU A 731 -39.43 -28.47 11.62
CA LEU A 731 -39.12 -27.34 10.75
C LEU A 731 -37.63 -27.29 10.40
N GLY A 732 -36.74 -27.51 11.38
CA GLY A 732 -35.30 -27.43 11.19
C GLY A 732 -34.69 -28.68 10.53
N LEU A 733 -35.29 -29.85 10.73
CA LEU A 733 -34.78 -31.13 10.25
C LEU A 733 -34.37 -31.15 8.76
N PRO A 734 -35.21 -30.71 7.79
CA PRO A 734 -34.85 -30.76 6.38
C PRO A 734 -33.66 -29.84 6.04
N VAL A 735 -33.56 -28.69 6.72
CA VAL A 735 -32.50 -27.72 6.51
C VAL A 735 -31.17 -28.28 7.00
N MET A 736 -31.14 -28.83 8.21
CA MET A 736 -29.93 -29.42 8.79
C MET A 736 -29.46 -30.64 7.98
N LEU A 737 -30.37 -31.52 7.56
CA LEU A 737 -30.05 -32.67 6.70
C LEU A 737 -29.41 -32.26 5.38
N LYS A 738 -29.92 -31.18 4.77
CA LYS A 738 -29.35 -30.66 3.52
C LYS A 738 -27.89 -30.19 3.68
N GLU A 739 -27.52 -29.67 4.85
CA GLU A 739 -26.13 -29.29 5.14
C GLU A 739 -25.20 -30.51 5.25
N TYR A 740 -25.71 -31.66 5.69
CA TYR A 740 -25.02 -32.95 5.62
C TYR A 740 -25.09 -33.61 4.22
N GLY A 741 -25.69 -32.95 3.22
CA GLY A 741 -25.91 -33.52 1.90
C GLY A 741 -26.97 -34.63 1.85
N LEU A 742 -27.81 -34.76 2.88
CA LEU A 742 -28.85 -35.79 2.98
C LEU A 742 -30.19 -35.28 2.43
N ASN A 743 -30.81 -36.08 1.57
CA ASN A 743 -32.13 -35.78 1.00
C ASN A 743 -33.25 -36.28 1.91
N TYR A 744 -34.08 -35.37 2.41
CA TYR A 744 -35.20 -35.69 3.29
C TYR A 744 -36.50 -35.91 2.52
N GLU A 745 -37.08 -37.10 2.67
CA GLU A 745 -38.38 -37.46 2.13
C GLU A 745 -39.33 -37.94 3.22
N LYS A 746 -40.63 -37.70 3.03
CA LYS A 746 -41.68 -38.16 3.96
C LYS A 746 -42.97 -38.51 3.24
N ARG A 747 -43.73 -39.44 3.81
CA ARG A 747 -45.09 -39.79 3.37
C ARG A 747 -46.07 -39.80 4.52
N HIS A 748 -47.35 -39.52 4.22
CA HIS A 748 -48.43 -39.66 5.18
C HIS A 748 -48.96 -41.10 5.19
N THR A 749 -49.09 -41.67 6.37
CA THR A 749 -49.66 -43.01 6.58
C THR A 749 -50.76 -42.97 7.64
N LYS A 750 -51.51 -44.06 7.80
CA LYS A 750 -52.50 -44.20 8.89
C LYS A 750 -51.88 -44.10 10.30
N GLN A 751 -50.58 -44.38 10.43
CA GLN A 751 -49.84 -44.31 11.70
C GLN A 751 -49.11 -42.97 11.91
N GLY A 752 -49.26 -42.03 10.98
CA GLY A 752 -48.59 -40.72 11.01
C GLY A 752 -47.60 -40.53 9.87
N ILE A 753 -46.72 -39.53 10.01
CA ILE A 753 -45.70 -39.19 9.02
C ILE A 753 -44.54 -40.17 9.13
N GLN A 754 -44.25 -40.90 8.05
CA GLN A 754 -43.09 -41.79 7.93
C GLN A 754 -42.00 -41.12 7.09
N THR A 755 -40.76 -41.19 7.55
CA THR A 755 -39.59 -40.56 6.91
C THR A 755 -38.75 -41.59 6.16
N ASN A 756 -37.81 -41.13 5.34
CA ASN A 756 -36.73 -41.97 4.80
C ASN A 756 -35.51 -42.05 5.74
N LEU A 757 -35.63 -41.71 7.01
CA LEU A 757 -34.48 -41.64 7.93
C LEU A 757 -34.41 -42.84 8.86
N THR A 758 -33.19 -43.28 9.15
CA THR A 758 -32.89 -44.24 10.22
C THR A 758 -31.68 -43.78 11.02
N LEU A 759 -31.45 -44.40 12.17
CA LEU A 759 -30.26 -44.17 13.00
C LEU A 759 -29.08 -44.98 12.43
N LYS A 760 -27.90 -44.36 12.37
CA LYS A 760 -26.63 -45.05 12.08
C LYS A 760 -26.30 -46.05 13.18
N GLU A 761 -25.50 -47.07 12.85
CA GLU A 761 -25.06 -48.08 13.83
C GLU A 761 -24.31 -47.48 15.03
N GLU A 762 -23.56 -46.39 14.81
CA GLU A 762 -22.82 -45.65 15.85
C GLU A 762 -23.74 -45.18 16.99
N SER A 763 -25.00 -44.88 16.69
CA SER A 763 -26.00 -44.44 17.69
C SER A 763 -26.22 -45.48 18.81
N TYR A 764 -26.04 -46.78 18.50
CA TYR A 764 -26.25 -47.88 19.45
C TYR A 764 -25.15 -47.98 20.51
N GLY A 765 -23.94 -47.49 20.20
CA GLY A 765 -22.80 -47.50 21.11
C GLY A 765 -22.74 -46.26 22.01
N ASP A 766 -23.19 -45.12 21.51
CA ASP A 766 -22.89 -43.83 22.12
C ASP A 766 -23.95 -43.36 23.14
N TRP A 767 -25.23 -43.39 22.78
CA TRP A 767 -26.28 -42.74 23.60
C TRP A 767 -27.64 -43.45 23.58
N LEU A 768 -27.91 -44.34 22.61
CA LEU A 768 -29.21 -45.00 22.51
C LEU A 768 -29.35 -46.12 23.58
N PRO A 769 -30.43 -46.14 24.38
CA PRO A 769 -30.62 -47.18 25.39
C PRO A 769 -30.61 -48.61 24.81
N LYS A 770 -29.93 -49.55 25.48
CA LYS A 770 -29.92 -50.98 25.13
C LYS A 770 -31.32 -51.57 25.27
N CYS A 771 -31.66 -52.58 24.46
CA CYS A 771 -32.97 -53.21 24.47
C CYS A 771 -33.36 -53.89 25.81
N ASP A 772 -32.39 -54.10 26.72
CA ASP A 772 -32.56 -54.91 27.93
C ASP A 772 -32.66 -54.09 29.24
N ASP A 773 -32.91 -52.78 29.16
CA ASP A 773 -33.06 -51.95 30.35
C ASP A 773 -34.51 -52.06 30.91
N PRO A 774 -34.72 -52.49 32.18
CA PRO A 774 -36.06 -52.84 32.72
C PRO A 774 -37.09 -51.70 32.78
N ALA A 775 -36.73 -50.49 32.37
CA ALA A 775 -37.60 -49.31 32.35
C ALA A 775 -38.40 -49.15 31.03
N THR A 776 -38.36 -50.12 30.11
CA THR A 776 -38.94 -49.98 28.75
C THR A 776 -40.07 -50.94 28.38
N THR A 777 -40.81 -51.49 29.36
CA THR A 777 -42.15 -52.09 29.11
C THR A 777 -43.28 -51.14 29.45
#